data_AF-A0A2G2YR21-F1
#
_entry.id   AF-A0A2G2YR21-F1
#
_cell.length_a   1.000
_cell.length_b   1.000
_cell.length_c   1.000
_cell.angle_alpha   90.00
_cell.angle_beta   90.00
_cell.angle_gamma   90.00
#
_symmetry.space_group_name_H-M   'P 1'
#
loop_
_entity.id
_entity.type
_entity.pdbx_description
1 polymer ?
#
loop_
_entity_poly.entity_id
_entity_poly.type
_entity_poly.pdbx_seq_one_letter_code
_entity_poly.pdbx_strand_id
1 'polypeptide(L)'
;MEEQASSSEASSSSSSQSQPQVQPSLDDCLNLLRGKRDEQRLAGLLLVTKFWNKDDHASIRKVYDAVGPQFLHRLLLNGMGKGIDVGGNNRDVYLQLSITLLSAFCRVPQIAASENMVTKIPLIVETMSKEPGSPIIEDCYEYLFLVSTANEEGVKTLYKSGGLNVLASQLMILPDGSHMIELAMRLVQIIVSKLPSENVYSEYPTDLSMVVSAVAKQFAVLQNSLKFEALYLLSAILSNRYSAPVYDALRLMGNDVWSTNMRIGIVAILQNRVAPSHKLQALFLAECVISIVGEGWLIGEMNLTGSQVSLPADRCILLVLESSRVEIAVFLNDLAYLKYEAFKAPSNKENILVKQSNLGVAFSLVEKIIKLISSFGGEESAANAVINERTFTKLISGLNETIGVILDYLRDAKEHGQMKGNDLLAAVRVIGSYLAEAPDSCKDKVTELLAYMLSIEGEDELSPFYSIRFLLPMLCQITLKTGGCKILVSSGAFREVVGYLIALIEQNNYTSEDNGSIFLACDTILNLLLKRGQIKFPLDDPSFIRLLAALSHWPEGMDDVSIIMMASSICSLILDLTSEEALLNHPDFTSGNISSLSKLIERSFGMCGQDLISDDAKAEVDLFQIITSAYSSWADRFPRIRQAIESSGSFRFRHVS
;
A
#
# COMPACT_ATOMS: atom_id res chain seq x y z
N MET A 1 20.88 87.40 -41.92
CA MET A 1 21.32 86.66 -43.11
C MET A 1 20.23 85.64 -43.38
N GLU A 2 19.12 86.03 -44.01
CA GLU A 2 19.02 86.34 -45.45
C GLU A 2 19.70 85.22 -46.26
N GLU A 3 19.00 84.47 -47.10
CA GLU A 3 18.18 84.98 -48.20
C GLU A 3 17.10 83.97 -48.65
N GLN A 4 15.97 84.52 -49.08
CA GLN A 4 14.89 83.88 -49.82
C GLN A 4 15.28 83.73 -51.30
N ALA A 5 14.72 82.73 -51.98
CA ALA A 5 14.35 82.87 -53.38
C ALA A 5 13.06 82.08 -53.67
N SER A 6 12.10 82.83 -54.21
CA SER A 6 10.71 82.50 -54.48
C SER A 6 10.48 81.93 -55.88
N SER A 7 9.48 81.05 -56.01
CA SER A 7 8.52 81.03 -57.13
C SER A 7 7.34 80.14 -56.72
N SER A 8 6.23 80.70 -56.23
CA SER A 8 5.05 81.14 -56.98
C SER A 8 4.46 80.06 -57.90
N GLU A 9 3.40 79.40 -57.44
CA GLU A 9 2.26 79.05 -58.29
C GLU A 9 1.00 78.87 -57.44
N ALA A 10 -0.03 79.63 -57.81
CA ALA A 10 -1.32 79.69 -57.16
C ALA A 10 -2.29 78.68 -57.82
N SER A 11 -2.85 77.81 -56.98
CA SER A 11 -4.25 77.34 -56.95
C SER A 11 -5.06 77.28 -58.26
N SER A 12 -5.46 76.05 -58.62
CA SER A 12 -6.87 75.77 -58.96
C SER A 12 -7.23 74.29 -58.70
N SER A 13 -8.20 74.15 -57.80
CA SER A 13 -8.97 72.99 -57.35
C SER A 13 -9.39 71.93 -58.39
N SER A 14 -9.28 70.66 -58.01
CA SER A 14 -10.38 69.69 -58.14
C SER A 14 -10.19 68.47 -57.21
N SER A 15 -10.97 68.48 -56.14
CA SER A 15 -11.47 67.37 -55.32
C SER A 15 -11.16 65.92 -55.74
N SER A 16 -10.50 65.20 -54.84
CA SER A 16 -10.78 63.76 -54.60
C SER A 16 -10.69 63.50 -53.10
N GLN A 17 -11.84 63.16 -52.53
CA GLN A 17 -12.07 62.91 -51.12
C GLN A 17 -11.20 61.75 -50.60
N SER A 18 -10.46 62.00 -49.52
CA SER A 18 -9.87 60.96 -48.69
C SER A 18 -10.97 60.35 -47.83
N GLN A 19 -11.39 59.11 -48.10
CA GLN A 19 -12.24 58.35 -47.17
C GLN A 19 -11.41 57.97 -45.93
N PRO A 20 -11.91 58.21 -44.70
CA PRO A 20 -11.29 57.67 -43.49
C PRO A 20 -11.47 56.15 -43.46
N GLN A 21 -10.39 55.41 -43.25
CA GLN A 21 -10.46 53.98 -42.90
C GLN A 21 -11.16 53.85 -41.54
N VAL A 22 -12.45 53.52 -41.56
CA VAL A 22 -13.24 53.17 -40.37
C VAL A 22 -12.73 51.81 -39.85
N GLN A 23 -12.09 51.79 -38.68
CA GLN A 23 -11.83 50.54 -37.99
C GLN A 23 -13.17 49.91 -37.58
N PRO A 24 -13.42 48.62 -37.87
CA PRO A 24 -14.69 47.98 -37.56
C PRO A 24 -14.90 47.93 -36.04
N SER A 25 -16.07 48.35 -35.56
CA SER A 25 -16.41 48.31 -34.14
C SER A 25 -16.82 46.89 -33.70
N LEU A 26 -16.84 46.63 -32.38
CA LEU A 26 -17.34 45.37 -31.83
C LEU A 26 -18.81 45.11 -32.23
N ASP A 27 -19.61 46.16 -32.37
CA ASP A 27 -21.01 46.08 -32.79
C ASP A 27 -21.15 45.69 -34.27
N ASP A 28 -20.26 46.17 -35.16
CA ASP A 28 -20.20 45.74 -36.56
C ASP A 28 -19.86 44.25 -36.66
N CYS A 29 -18.98 43.78 -35.79
CA CYS A 29 -18.62 42.36 -35.70
C CYS A 29 -19.79 41.51 -35.22
N LEU A 30 -20.52 41.93 -34.17
CA LEU A 30 -21.70 41.23 -33.66
C LEU A 30 -22.83 41.15 -34.71
N ASN A 31 -22.98 42.18 -35.55
CA ASN A 31 -23.96 42.17 -36.65
C ASN A 31 -23.60 41.15 -37.73
N LEU A 32 -22.32 40.98 -38.06
CA LEU A 32 -21.84 39.95 -38.98
C LEU A 32 -22.04 38.54 -38.41
N LEU A 33 -21.80 38.35 -37.10
CA LEU A 33 -22.02 37.08 -36.40
C LEU A 33 -23.50 36.67 -36.35
N ARG A 34 -24.42 37.64 -36.30
CA ARG A 34 -25.88 37.41 -36.37
C ARG A 34 -26.38 37.20 -37.81
N GLY A 35 -25.49 37.24 -38.80
CA GLY A 35 -25.82 37.04 -40.21
C GLY A 35 -26.52 35.71 -40.50
N LYS A 36 -27.26 35.62 -41.61
CA LYS A 36 -27.99 34.41 -42.00
C LYS A 36 -27.11 33.36 -42.70
N ARG A 37 -25.98 33.78 -43.26
CA ARG A 37 -25.07 32.93 -44.03
C ARG A 37 -23.82 32.58 -43.22
N ASP A 38 -23.34 31.34 -43.36
CA ASP A 38 -22.17 30.85 -42.62
C ASP A 38 -20.88 31.61 -43.01
N GLU A 39 -20.76 32.13 -44.25
CA GLU A 39 -19.61 32.95 -44.66
C GLU A 39 -19.57 34.31 -43.94
N GLN A 40 -20.74 34.92 -43.66
CA GLN A 40 -20.83 36.17 -42.90
C GLN A 40 -20.44 35.97 -41.45
N ARG A 41 -20.86 34.84 -40.86
CA ARG A 41 -20.51 34.45 -39.50
C ARG A 41 -19.02 34.15 -39.36
N LEU A 42 -18.44 33.47 -40.35
CA LEU A 42 -17.00 33.20 -40.40
C LEU A 42 -16.19 34.50 -40.52
N ALA A 43 -16.61 35.43 -41.38
CA ALA A 43 -15.98 36.75 -41.49
C ALA A 43 -16.09 37.54 -40.18
N GLY A 44 -17.24 37.50 -39.51
CA GLY A 44 -17.43 38.07 -38.17
C GLY A 44 -16.49 37.47 -37.13
N LEU A 45 -16.32 36.14 -37.13
CA LEU A 45 -15.42 35.44 -36.21
C LEU A 45 -13.95 35.83 -36.42
N LEU A 46 -13.50 35.93 -37.67
CA LEU A 46 -12.14 36.36 -37.99
C LEU A 46 -11.86 37.82 -37.63
N LEU A 47 -12.90 38.67 -37.53
CA LEU A 47 -12.76 40.05 -37.05
C LEU A 47 -12.76 40.12 -35.52
N VAL A 48 -13.52 39.25 -34.86
CA VAL A 48 -13.63 39.18 -33.40
C VAL A 48 -12.34 38.75 -32.72
N THR A 49 -11.49 37.96 -33.38
CA THR A 49 -10.16 37.61 -32.87
C THR A 49 -9.27 38.85 -32.61
N LYS A 50 -9.54 40.00 -33.25
CA LYS A 50 -8.83 41.27 -33.01
C LYS A 50 -9.25 41.99 -31.72
N PHE A 51 -10.41 41.63 -31.16
CA PHE A 51 -10.98 42.20 -29.95
C PHE A 51 -11.00 41.20 -28.78
N TRP A 52 -10.35 40.05 -28.96
CA TRP A 52 -10.41 38.95 -28.02
C TRP A 52 -9.47 39.16 -26.83
N ASN A 53 -10.04 39.54 -25.68
CA ASN A 53 -9.37 39.44 -24.39
C ASN A 53 -9.84 38.17 -23.67
N LYS A 54 -8.90 37.31 -23.24
CA LYS A 54 -9.20 36.02 -22.59
C LYS A 54 -9.94 36.20 -21.25
N ASP A 55 -9.76 37.35 -20.59
CA ASP A 55 -10.34 37.63 -19.27
C ASP A 55 -11.67 38.41 -19.33
N ASP A 56 -12.09 38.86 -20.53
CA ASP A 56 -13.35 39.58 -20.69
C ASP A 56 -14.52 38.61 -20.91
N HIS A 57 -14.98 38.01 -19.81
CA HIS A 57 -16.10 37.07 -19.82
C HIS A 57 -17.39 37.68 -20.39
N ALA A 58 -17.60 38.99 -20.24
CA ALA A 58 -18.79 39.67 -20.74
C ALA A 58 -18.78 39.77 -22.27
N SER A 59 -17.64 40.10 -22.87
CA SER A 59 -17.49 40.12 -24.32
C SER A 59 -17.53 38.71 -24.92
N ILE A 60 -16.87 37.73 -24.30
CA ILE A 60 -16.92 36.31 -24.74
C ILE A 60 -18.37 35.82 -24.75
N ARG A 61 -19.16 36.16 -23.72
CA ARG A 61 -20.58 35.81 -23.66
C ARG A 61 -21.40 36.43 -24.79
N LYS A 62 -21.22 37.73 -25.05
CA LYS A 62 -21.92 38.44 -26.15
C LYS A 62 -21.60 37.83 -27.52
N VAL A 63 -20.35 37.45 -27.74
CA VAL A 63 -19.91 36.78 -28.98
C VAL A 63 -20.56 35.41 -29.10
N TYR A 64 -20.54 34.60 -28.04
CA TYR A 64 -21.16 33.28 -28.03
C TYR A 64 -22.66 33.34 -28.37
N ASP A 65 -23.39 34.26 -27.72
CA ASP A 65 -24.82 34.46 -27.96
C ASP A 65 -25.11 34.95 -29.39
N ALA A 66 -24.18 35.71 -30.01
CA ALA A 66 -24.31 36.18 -31.39
C ALA A 66 -24.01 35.10 -32.45
N VAL A 67 -23.02 34.22 -32.22
CA VAL A 67 -22.65 33.13 -33.14
C VAL A 67 -23.72 32.04 -33.18
N GLY A 68 -24.20 31.65 -31.99
CA GLY A 68 -25.20 30.61 -31.81
C GLY A 68 -24.63 29.17 -31.85
N PRO A 69 -25.18 28.26 -31.04
CA PRO A 69 -24.65 26.91 -30.83
C PRO A 69 -24.69 25.99 -32.05
N GLN A 70 -25.68 26.17 -32.94
CA GLN A 70 -25.85 25.36 -34.14
C GLN A 70 -24.74 25.64 -35.18
N PHE A 71 -24.30 26.90 -35.28
CA PHE A 71 -23.19 27.25 -36.17
C PHE A 71 -21.89 26.60 -35.71
N LEU A 72 -21.59 26.67 -34.41
CA LEU A 72 -20.40 26.02 -33.83
C LEU A 72 -20.40 24.51 -34.07
N HIS A 73 -21.56 23.86 -33.94
CA HIS A 73 -21.70 22.44 -34.22
C HIS A 73 -21.45 22.11 -35.71
N ARG A 74 -22.03 22.87 -36.65
CA ARG A 74 -21.75 22.69 -38.09
C ARG A 74 -20.28 22.94 -38.44
N LEU A 75 -19.67 23.98 -37.86
CA LEU A 75 -18.27 24.31 -38.07
C LEU A 75 -17.35 23.16 -37.65
N LEU A 76 -17.60 22.57 -36.48
CA LEU A 76 -16.86 21.41 -35.98
C LEU A 76 -17.05 20.19 -36.90
N LEU A 77 -18.28 19.86 -37.29
CA LEU A 77 -18.54 18.71 -38.19
C LEU A 77 -17.90 18.88 -39.57
N ASN A 78 -17.92 20.10 -40.11
CA ASN A 78 -17.25 20.42 -41.38
C ASN A 78 -15.73 20.24 -41.26
N GLY A 79 -15.13 20.70 -40.16
CA GLY A 79 -13.71 20.48 -39.85
C GLY A 79 -13.35 19.00 -39.73
N MET A 80 -14.22 18.19 -39.12
CA MET A 80 -14.05 16.73 -39.00
C MET A 80 -14.34 15.95 -40.30
N GLY A 81 -14.71 16.62 -41.40
CA GLY A 81 -15.08 15.97 -42.66
C GLY A 81 -16.41 15.21 -42.63
N LYS A 82 -17.24 15.44 -41.61
CA LYS A 82 -18.60 14.88 -41.43
C LYS A 82 -19.71 15.82 -41.89
N GLY A 83 -19.34 16.95 -42.48
CA GLY A 83 -20.23 17.98 -43.00
C GLY A 83 -20.86 17.66 -44.35
N ILE A 84 -21.84 18.47 -44.76
CA ILE A 84 -22.61 18.27 -46.01
C ILE A 84 -21.76 18.56 -47.26
N ASP A 85 -20.66 19.31 -47.14
CA ASP A 85 -19.81 19.75 -48.25
C ASP A 85 -18.38 19.20 -48.13
N VAL A 86 -18.21 17.93 -48.51
CA VAL A 86 -17.04 17.08 -48.20
C VAL A 86 -15.81 17.38 -49.11
N GLY A 87 -15.76 18.52 -49.81
CA GLY A 87 -14.79 18.75 -50.91
C GLY A 87 -13.63 19.74 -50.70
N GLY A 88 -13.47 20.36 -49.52
CA GLY A 88 -12.56 21.52 -49.37
C GLY A 88 -11.15 21.23 -48.82
N ASN A 89 -10.12 21.83 -49.44
CA ASN A 89 -8.71 21.89 -48.98
C ASN A 89 -8.47 22.60 -47.61
N ASN A 90 -9.53 23.01 -46.91
CA ASN A 90 -9.47 23.88 -45.72
C ASN A 90 -10.03 23.23 -44.44
N ARG A 91 -10.20 21.90 -44.41
CA ARG A 91 -10.79 21.18 -43.25
C ARG A 91 -10.05 21.45 -41.96
N ASP A 92 -8.71 21.39 -41.98
CA ASP A 92 -7.87 21.56 -40.80
C ASP A 92 -8.01 22.97 -40.21
N VAL A 93 -8.15 23.99 -41.08
CA VAL A 93 -8.38 25.38 -40.66
C VAL A 93 -9.73 25.54 -39.98
N TYR A 94 -10.78 24.89 -40.50
CA TYR A 94 -12.10 24.89 -39.86
C TYR A 94 -12.10 24.13 -38.54
N LEU A 95 -11.41 22.99 -38.48
CA LEU A 95 -11.28 22.18 -37.27
C LEU A 95 -10.55 22.97 -36.17
N GLN A 96 -9.38 23.52 -36.49
CA GLN A 96 -8.61 24.36 -35.57
C GLN A 96 -9.43 25.55 -35.07
N LEU A 97 -10.03 26.33 -35.98
CA LEU A 97 -10.87 27.47 -35.60
C LEU A 97 -12.03 27.04 -34.70
N SER A 98 -12.69 25.92 -35.01
CA SER A 98 -13.82 25.44 -34.21
C SER A 98 -13.42 25.07 -32.78
N ILE A 99 -12.31 24.35 -32.62
CA ILE A 99 -11.83 23.86 -31.32
C ILE A 99 -11.31 25.03 -30.47
N THR A 100 -10.50 25.92 -31.06
CA THR A 100 -10.01 27.13 -30.38
C THR A 100 -11.16 28.04 -29.94
N LEU A 101 -12.22 28.19 -30.74
CA LEU A 101 -13.40 28.96 -30.32
C LEU A 101 -14.15 28.26 -29.19
N LEU A 102 -14.34 26.94 -29.29
CA LEU A 102 -15.01 26.17 -28.23
C LEU A 102 -14.25 26.23 -26.91
N SER A 103 -12.93 26.04 -26.91
CA SER A 103 -12.08 26.15 -25.71
C SER A 103 -12.20 27.55 -25.11
N ALA A 104 -12.10 28.60 -25.95
CA ALA A 104 -12.15 29.97 -25.51
C ALA A 104 -13.52 30.39 -24.95
N PHE A 105 -14.64 29.89 -25.53
CA PHE A 105 -15.99 30.11 -24.97
C PHE A 105 -16.18 29.40 -23.63
N CYS A 106 -15.55 28.24 -23.42
CA CYS A 106 -15.66 27.50 -22.17
C CYS A 106 -14.93 28.17 -21.00
N ARG A 107 -14.12 29.22 -21.23
CA ARG A 107 -13.57 30.03 -20.12
C ARG A 107 -14.67 30.73 -19.32
N VAL A 108 -15.86 30.94 -19.90
CA VAL A 108 -17.04 31.42 -19.19
C VAL A 108 -17.78 30.23 -18.55
N PRO A 109 -17.83 30.12 -17.20
CA PRO A 109 -18.37 28.93 -16.52
C PRO A 109 -19.82 28.60 -16.91
N GLN A 110 -20.67 29.60 -17.14
CA GLN A 110 -22.07 29.38 -17.55
C GLN A 110 -22.18 28.78 -18.96
N ILE A 111 -21.22 29.06 -19.84
CA ILE A 111 -21.18 28.45 -21.17
C ILE A 111 -20.63 27.02 -21.06
N ALA A 112 -19.53 26.82 -20.33
CA ALA A 112 -18.95 25.49 -20.11
C ALA A 112 -19.94 24.52 -19.47
N ALA A 113 -20.77 25.01 -18.54
CA ALA A 113 -21.79 24.20 -17.87
C ALA A 113 -22.99 23.82 -18.76
N SER A 114 -23.10 24.37 -19.97
CA SER A 114 -24.26 24.14 -20.84
C SER A 114 -24.30 22.74 -21.45
N GLU A 115 -25.50 22.18 -21.64
CA GLU A 115 -25.73 20.91 -22.34
C GLU A 115 -25.14 20.92 -23.76
N ASN A 116 -25.12 22.11 -24.39
CA ASN A 116 -24.54 22.27 -25.71
C ASN A 116 -23.03 22.00 -25.76
N MET A 117 -22.31 22.26 -24.66
CA MET A 117 -20.89 21.92 -24.57
C MET A 117 -20.71 20.45 -24.20
N VAL A 118 -21.48 19.93 -23.23
CA VAL A 118 -21.42 18.51 -22.85
C VAL A 118 -21.62 17.57 -24.06
N THR A 119 -22.59 17.87 -24.93
CA THR A 119 -22.89 17.06 -26.13
C THR A 119 -21.78 17.05 -27.19
N LYS A 120 -20.79 17.95 -27.12
CA LYS A 120 -19.64 17.97 -28.05
C LYS A 120 -18.45 17.19 -27.56
N ILE A 121 -18.42 16.76 -26.29
CA ILE A 121 -17.30 15.99 -25.72
C ILE A 121 -16.94 14.77 -26.58
N PRO A 122 -17.88 13.92 -27.03
CA PRO A 122 -17.52 12.75 -27.85
C PRO A 122 -16.82 13.11 -29.17
N LEU A 123 -17.17 14.25 -29.77
CA LEU A 123 -16.54 14.74 -31.00
C LEU A 123 -15.10 15.22 -30.74
N ILE A 124 -14.87 15.87 -29.60
CA ILE A 124 -13.52 16.31 -29.19
C ILE A 124 -12.63 15.10 -28.89
N VAL A 125 -13.16 14.11 -28.16
CA VAL A 125 -12.45 12.86 -27.86
C VAL A 125 -12.10 12.11 -29.16
N GLU A 126 -13.04 12.02 -30.11
CA GLU A 126 -12.79 11.41 -31.42
C GLU A 126 -11.68 12.13 -32.20
N THR A 127 -11.67 13.46 -32.18
CA THR A 127 -10.61 14.25 -32.84
C THR A 127 -9.25 13.97 -32.21
N MET A 128 -9.17 13.93 -30.88
CA MET A 128 -7.93 13.64 -30.16
C MET A 128 -7.40 12.24 -30.50
N SER A 129 -8.25 11.22 -30.63
CA SER A 129 -7.85 9.85 -30.97
C SER A 129 -7.21 9.71 -32.36
N LYS A 130 -7.56 10.58 -33.31
CA LYS A 130 -7.16 10.44 -34.73
C LYS A 130 -5.84 11.12 -35.06
N GLU A 131 -5.51 12.23 -34.38
CA GLU A 131 -4.36 13.07 -34.72
C GLU A 131 -3.51 13.40 -33.48
N PRO A 132 -2.83 12.41 -32.88
CA PRO A 132 -1.92 12.67 -31.77
C PRO A 132 -0.76 13.59 -32.23
N GLY A 133 -0.55 14.70 -31.52
CA GLY A 133 0.45 15.73 -31.82
C GLY A 133 -0.04 16.93 -32.65
N SER A 134 -1.32 17.01 -33.01
CA SER A 134 -1.90 18.17 -33.71
C SER A 134 -1.85 19.44 -32.83
N PRO A 135 -1.62 20.65 -33.39
CA PRO A 135 -1.59 21.90 -32.62
C PRO A 135 -2.93 22.23 -31.92
N ILE A 136 -4.01 21.55 -32.30
CA ILE A 136 -5.35 21.71 -31.70
C ILE A 136 -5.49 20.98 -30.36
N ILE A 137 -4.56 20.09 -30.01
CA ILE A 137 -4.68 19.22 -28.84
C ILE A 137 -4.72 20.01 -27.53
N GLU A 138 -3.95 21.09 -27.43
CA GLU A 138 -3.95 21.94 -26.24
C GLU A 138 -5.34 22.55 -26.00
N ASP A 139 -5.97 23.08 -27.05
CA ASP A 139 -7.33 23.59 -26.98
C ASP A 139 -8.36 22.48 -26.67
N CYS A 140 -8.16 21.26 -27.17
CA CYS A 140 -8.99 20.11 -26.81
C CYS A 140 -8.91 19.80 -25.31
N TYR A 141 -7.70 19.76 -24.74
CA TYR A 141 -7.51 19.57 -23.30
C TYR A 141 -8.14 20.68 -22.48
N GLU A 142 -7.95 21.94 -22.87
CA GLU A 142 -8.54 23.10 -22.19
C GLU A 142 -10.08 23.01 -22.22
N TYR A 143 -10.65 22.68 -23.38
CA TYR A 143 -12.09 22.46 -23.54
C TYR A 143 -12.61 21.37 -22.61
N LEU A 144 -12.02 20.16 -22.67
CA LEU A 144 -12.46 19.03 -21.86
C LEU A 144 -12.35 19.33 -20.36
N PHE A 145 -11.26 19.98 -19.93
CA PHE A 145 -11.04 20.36 -18.55
C PHE A 145 -12.11 21.35 -18.05
N LEU A 146 -12.37 22.42 -18.81
CA LEU A 146 -13.33 23.45 -18.42
C LEU A 146 -14.76 22.90 -18.34
N VAL A 147 -15.19 22.09 -19.32
CA VAL A 147 -16.53 21.49 -19.34
C VAL A 147 -16.68 20.46 -18.21
N SER A 148 -15.69 19.59 -17.99
CA SER A 148 -15.70 18.57 -16.94
C SER A 148 -15.65 19.16 -15.52
N THR A 149 -15.03 20.33 -15.38
CA THR A 149 -15.02 21.08 -14.12
C THR A 149 -16.37 21.73 -13.85
N ALA A 150 -16.99 22.32 -14.88
CA ALA A 150 -18.22 23.10 -14.77
C ALA A 150 -19.52 22.26 -14.71
N ASN A 151 -19.52 21.01 -15.20
CA ASN A 151 -20.72 20.17 -15.25
C ASN A 151 -20.40 18.69 -14.95
N GLU A 152 -21.12 18.09 -13.98
CA GLU A 152 -20.97 16.67 -13.61
C GLU A 152 -21.32 15.71 -14.76
N GLU A 153 -22.33 16.02 -15.57
CA GLU A 153 -22.67 15.23 -16.75
C GLU A 153 -21.58 15.31 -17.82
N GLY A 154 -20.78 16.39 -17.82
CA GLY A 154 -19.58 16.53 -18.63
C GLY A 154 -18.58 15.42 -18.35
N VAL A 155 -18.30 15.13 -17.08
CA VAL A 155 -17.38 14.06 -16.67
C VAL A 155 -17.90 12.68 -17.06
N LYS A 156 -19.19 12.43 -16.82
CA LYS A 156 -19.83 11.16 -17.21
C LYS A 156 -19.80 10.94 -18.71
N THR A 157 -20.05 11.99 -19.49
CA THR A 157 -20.00 11.95 -20.96
C THR A 157 -18.58 11.70 -21.44
N LEU A 158 -17.59 12.39 -20.87
CA LEU A 158 -16.17 12.17 -21.16
C LEU A 158 -15.78 10.71 -20.93
N TYR A 159 -16.12 10.16 -19.77
CA TYR A 159 -15.85 8.77 -19.45
C TYR A 159 -16.50 7.79 -20.43
N LYS A 160 -17.82 7.91 -20.66
CA LYS A 160 -18.58 7.05 -21.59
C LYS A 160 -18.08 7.14 -23.04
N SER A 161 -17.49 8.27 -23.42
CA SER A 161 -16.93 8.47 -24.76
C SER A 161 -15.53 7.88 -24.97
N GLY A 162 -14.97 7.19 -23.97
CA GLY A 162 -13.60 6.64 -24.04
C GLY A 162 -12.52 7.67 -23.70
N GLY A 163 -12.87 8.76 -22.99
CA GLY A 163 -11.93 9.81 -22.63
C GLY A 163 -10.73 9.31 -21.85
N LEU A 164 -10.92 8.35 -20.92
CA LEU A 164 -9.82 7.78 -20.14
C LEU A 164 -8.82 7.03 -21.04
N ASN A 165 -9.28 6.28 -22.05
CA ASN A 165 -8.41 5.57 -23.00
C ASN A 165 -7.56 6.55 -23.82
N VAL A 166 -8.16 7.65 -24.27
CA VAL A 166 -7.45 8.71 -25.00
C VAL A 166 -6.42 9.40 -24.11
N LEU A 167 -6.78 9.73 -22.87
CA LEU A 167 -5.84 10.29 -21.90
C LEU A 167 -4.67 9.34 -21.65
N ALA A 168 -4.94 8.07 -21.38
CA ALA A 168 -3.94 7.06 -21.08
C ALA A 168 -2.94 6.86 -22.24
N SER A 169 -3.43 6.78 -23.47
CA SER A 169 -2.58 6.62 -24.66
C SER A 169 -1.73 7.86 -24.99
N GLN A 170 -2.21 9.07 -24.68
CA GLN A 170 -1.51 10.32 -25.01
C GLN A 170 -0.54 10.81 -23.94
N LEU A 171 -0.81 10.56 -22.65
CA LEU A 171 -0.03 11.08 -21.53
C LEU A 171 1.48 10.77 -21.65
N MET A 172 1.84 9.60 -22.19
CA MET A 172 3.25 9.21 -22.40
C MET A 172 3.97 10.01 -23.51
N ILE A 173 3.22 10.60 -24.44
CA ILE A 173 3.72 11.31 -25.63
C ILE A 173 3.88 12.81 -25.34
N LEU A 174 3.11 13.34 -24.39
CA LEU A 174 3.12 14.77 -24.06
C LEU A 174 4.48 15.23 -23.53
N PRO A 175 4.93 16.46 -23.87
CA PRO A 175 6.16 17.00 -23.34
C PRO A 175 6.11 17.16 -21.81
N ASP A 176 7.19 16.76 -21.14
CA ASP A 176 7.29 16.81 -19.68
C ASP A 176 7.13 18.25 -19.17
N GLY A 177 6.27 18.45 -18.18
CA GLY A 177 5.98 19.77 -17.58
C GLY A 177 5.20 20.76 -18.47
N SER A 178 4.68 20.33 -19.62
CA SER A 178 3.80 21.16 -20.46
C SER A 178 2.44 21.46 -19.79
N HIS A 179 1.76 22.50 -20.27
CA HIS A 179 0.40 22.78 -19.82
C HIS A 179 -0.59 21.65 -20.17
N MET A 180 -0.37 20.97 -21.30
CA MET A 180 -1.18 19.81 -21.70
C MET A 180 -1.11 18.66 -20.70
N ILE A 181 0.08 18.33 -20.18
CA ILE A 181 0.21 17.26 -19.18
C ILE A 181 -0.45 17.66 -17.85
N GLU A 182 -0.39 18.94 -17.46
CA GLU A 182 -1.12 19.47 -16.30
C GLU A 182 -2.63 19.27 -16.47
N LEU A 183 -3.20 19.70 -17.60
CA LEU A 183 -4.63 19.54 -17.89
C LEU A 183 -5.04 18.06 -17.95
N ALA A 184 -4.21 17.21 -18.56
CA ALA A 184 -4.46 15.78 -18.65
C ALA A 184 -4.48 15.11 -17.26
N MET A 185 -3.51 15.42 -16.38
CA MET A 185 -3.49 14.91 -15.00
C MET A 185 -4.72 15.37 -14.22
N ARG A 186 -5.13 16.64 -14.36
CA ARG A 186 -6.34 17.16 -13.70
C ARG A 186 -7.61 16.53 -14.23
N LEU A 187 -7.69 16.23 -15.52
CA LEU A 187 -8.82 15.50 -16.10
C LEU A 187 -8.93 14.08 -15.54
N VAL A 188 -7.81 13.35 -15.46
CA VAL A 188 -7.77 12.04 -14.79
C VAL A 188 -8.21 12.19 -13.33
N GLN A 189 -7.70 13.19 -12.61
CA GLN A 189 -8.08 13.44 -11.23
C GLN A 189 -9.59 13.67 -11.09
N ILE A 190 -10.20 14.44 -11.99
CA ILE A 190 -11.66 14.66 -12.02
C ILE A 190 -12.42 13.35 -12.27
N ILE A 191 -11.96 12.51 -13.20
CA ILE A 191 -12.57 11.21 -13.50
C ILE A 191 -12.52 10.31 -12.27
N VAL A 192 -11.35 10.15 -11.64
CA VAL A 192 -11.14 9.25 -10.50
C VAL A 192 -11.84 9.74 -9.23
N SER A 193 -12.00 11.06 -9.07
CA SER A 193 -12.65 11.66 -7.88
C SER A 193 -14.18 11.79 -7.98
N LYS A 194 -14.74 12.04 -9.18
CA LYS A 194 -16.18 12.32 -9.34
C LYS A 194 -17.00 11.11 -9.81
N LEU A 195 -16.37 10.06 -10.34
CA LEU A 195 -17.09 8.87 -10.77
C LEU A 195 -17.02 7.75 -9.72
N PRO A 196 -17.99 6.80 -9.73
CA PRO A 196 -17.95 5.65 -8.84
C PRO A 196 -16.66 4.84 -9.04
N SER A 197 -15.82 4.76 -8.00
CA SER A 197 -14.51 4.09 -8.10
C SER A 197 -14.63 2.62 -8.50
N GLU A 198 -15.69 1.92 -8.08
CA GLU A 198 -15.92 0.52 -8.47
C GLU A 198 -15.94 0.33 -9.98
N ASN A 199 -16.60 1.24 -10.72
CA ASN A 199 -16.71 1.16 -12.18
C ASN A 199 -15.38 1.51 -12.85
N VAL A 200 -14.78 2.64 -12.46
CA VAL A 200 -13.57 3.16 -13.10
C VAL A 200 -12.41 2.15 -13.02
N TYR A 201 -12.26 1.48 -11.89
CA TYR A 201 -11.17 0.55 -11.65
C TYR A 201 -11.40 -0.86 -12.23
N SER A 202 -12.66 -1.28 -12.38
CA SER A 202 -13.01 -2.58 -12.96
C SER A 202 -13.07 -2.55 -14.49
N GLU A 203 -13.58 -1.46 -15.08
CA GLU A 203 -13.76 -1.34 -16.54
C GLU A 203 -12.46 -1.00 -17.27
N TYR A 204 -11.57 -0.21 -16.64
CA TYR A 204 -10.36 0.35 -17.29
C TYR A 204 -9.05 0.16 -16.50
N PRO A 205 -8.73 -1.04 -15.97
CA PRO A 205 -7.52 -1.25 -15.18
C PRO A 205 -6.22 -1.01 -15.98
N THR A 206 -6.20 -1.41 -17.25
CA THR A 206 -5.05 -1.23 -18.14
C THR A 206 -4.81 0.24 -18.49
N ASP A 207 -5.87 1.02 -18.70
CA ASP A 207 -5.73 2.45 -18.97
C ASP A 207 -5.23 3.19 -17.74
N LEU A 208 -5.72 2.83 -16.55
CA LEU A 208 -5.20 3.37 -15.29
C LEU A 208 -3.74 2.99 -15.04
N SER A 209 -3.29 1.78 -15.38
CA SER A 209 -1.88 1.41 -15.24
C SER A 209 -0.98 2.19 -16.21
N MET A 210 -1.44 2.46 -17.43
CA MET A 210 -0.75 3.36 -18.38
C MET A 210 -0.68 4.79 -17.84
N VAL A 211 -1.77 5.31 -17.26
CA VAL A 211 -1.79 6.61 -16.58
C VAL A 211 -0.78 6.65 -15.43
N VAL A 212 -0.76 5.63 -14.57
CA VAL A 212 0.21 5.53 -13.45
C VAL A 212 1.64 5.57 -13.98
N SER A 213 1.94 4.84 -15.05
CA SER A 213 3.26 4.86 -15.68
C SER A 213 3.67 6.24 -16.20
N ALA A 214 2.74 6.93 -16.87
CA ALA A 214 2.98 8.28 -17.40
C ALA A 214 3.15 9.32 -16.31
N VAL A 215 2.29 9.29 -15.29
CA VAL A 215 2.36 10.22 -14.16
C VAL A 215 3.59 9.93 -13.29
N ALA A 216 4.03 8.68 -13.15
CA ALA A 216 5.29 8.33 -12.49
C ALA A 216 6.49 9.01 -13.17
N LYS A 217 6.53 9.04 -14.51
CA LYS A 217 7.57 9.76 -15.26
C LYS A 217 7.59 11.25 -14.89
N GLN A 218 6.43 11.90 -14.89
CA GLN A 218 6.32 13.32 -14.48
C GLN A 218 6.77 13.51 -13.03
N PHE A 219 6.36 12.63 -12.14
CA PHE A 219 6.73 12.68 -10.73
C PHE A 219 8.26 12.55 -10.52
N ALA A 220 8.92 11.74 -11.33
CA ALA A 220 10.38 11.59 -11.31
C ALA A 220 11.12 12.84 -11.82
N VAL A 221 10.67 13.40 -12.95
CA VAL A 221 11.38 14.48 -13.68
C VAL A 221 11.10 15.87 -13.10
N LEU A 222 9.86 16.15 -12.69
CA LEU A 222 9.44 17.49 -12.29
C LEU A 222 10.04 17.92 -10.94
N GLN A 223 10.30 19.23 -10.82
CA GLN A 223 10.83 19.90 -9.62
C GLN A 223 9.99 21.12 -9.19
N ASN A 224 8.81 21.29 -9.79
CA ASN A 224 7.87 22.40 -9.53
C ASN A 224 6.60 21.89 -8.80
N SER A 225 5.58 22.75 -8.67
CA SER A 225 4.31 22.40 -8.01
C SER A 225 3.59 21.20 -8.62
N LEU A 226 3.71 20.99 -9.94
CA LEU A 226 3.11 19.85 -10.64
C LEU A 226 3.65 18.50 -10.16
N LYS A 227 4.86 18.45 -9.57
CA LYS A 227 5.38 17.24 -8.93
C LYS A 227 4.46 16.78 -7.78
N PHE A 228 3.94 17.73 -7.00
CA PHE A 228 3.02 17.42 -5.90
C PHE A 228 1.64 17.03 -6.45
N GLU A 229 1.15 17.67 -7.50
CA GLU A 229 -0.09 17.23 -8.17
C GLU A 229 0.03 15.78 -8.69
N ALA A 230 1.18 15.43 -9.29
CA ALA A 230 1.47 14.05 -9.70
C ALA A 230 1.51 13.10 -8.50
N LEU A 231 2.18 13.46 -7.39
CA LEU A 231 2.19 12.68 -6.15
C LEU A 231 0.77 12.38 -5.66
N TYR A 232 -0.07 13.41 -5.54
CA TYR A 232 -1.44 13.26 -5.06
C TYR A 232 -2.31 12.42 -6.00
N LEU A 233 -2.15 12.58 -7.32
CA LEU A 233 -2.87 11.77 -8.30
C LEU A 233 -2.47 10.29 -8.22
N LEU A 234 -1.18 10.00 -8.11
CA LEU A 234 -0.67 8.63 -7.95
C LEU A 234 -1.19 7.98 -6.68
N SER A 235 -1.14 8.70 -5.54
CA SER A 235 -1.72 8.21 -4.29
C SER A 235 -3.22 7.98 -4.40
N ALA A 236 -3.96 8.90 -5.04
CA ALA A 236 -5.41 8.75 -5.23
C ALA A 236 -5.76 7.50 -6.06
N ILE A 237 -4.96 7.19 -7.08
CA ILE A 237 -5.17 6.00 -7.91
C ILE A 237 -4.82 4.74 -7.11
N LEU A 238 -3.62 4.66 -6.55
CA LEU A 238 -3.08 3.42 -6.00
C LEU A 238 -3.65 3.08 -4.62
N SER A 239 -3.85 4.06 -3.74
CA SER A 239 -4.37 3.83 -2.38
C SER A 239 -5.89 3.62 -2.33
N ASN A 240 -6.58 3.50 -3.47
CA ASN A 240 -8.01 3.24 -3.53
C ASN A 240 -8.32 1.77 -3.17
N ARG A 241 -9.40 1.52 -2.43
CA ARG A 241 -9.83 0.15 -2.06
C ARG A 241 -10.11 -0.77 -3.25
N TYR A 242 -10.37 -0.23 -4.45
CA TYR A 242 -10.61 -0.98 -5.68
C TYR A 242 -9.37 -1.09 -6.58
N SER A 243 -8.16 -0.77 -6.08
CA SER A 243 -6.93 -0.74 -6.89
C SER A 243 -6.38 -2.11 -7.27
N ALA A 244 -6.92 -3.22 -6.73
CA ALA A 244 -6.40 -4.57 -7.00
C ALA A 244 -6.27 -4.92 -8.50
N PRO A 245 -7.28 -4.67 -9.37
CA PRO A 245 -7.13 -4.91 -10.82
C PRO A 245 -6.04 -4.06 -11.48
N VAL A 246 -5.83 -2.84 -10.98
CA VAL A 246 -4.75 -1.95 -11.46
C VAL A 246 -3.39 -2.48 -11.03
N TYR A 247 -3.27 -3.04 -9.81
CA TYR A 247 -2.05 -3.68 -9.34
C TYR A 247 -1.68 -4.87 -10.22
N ASP A 248 -2.65 -5.71 -10.57
CA ASP A 248 -2.43 -6.84 -11.48
C ASP A 248 -2.00 -6.38 -12.87
N ALA A 249 -2.64 -5.34 -13.41
CA ALA A 249 -2.23 -4.74 -14.68
C ALA A 249 -0.80 -4.18 -14.64
N LEU A 250 -0.40 -3.52 -13.54
CA LEU A 250 0.96 -3.00 -13.35
C LEU A 250 2.01 -4.11 -13.25
N ARG A 251 1.69 -5.23 -12.59
CA ARG A 251 2.58 -6.43 -12.51
C ARG A 251 2.83 -7.06 -13.87
N LEU A 252 1.87 -6.97 -14.79
CA LEU A 252 1.99 -7.50 -16.15
C LEU A 252 2.73 -6.55 -17.11
N MET A 253 3.03 -5.31 -16.71
CA MET A 253 3.81 -4.39 -17.53
C MET A 253 5.26 -4.87 -17.61
N GLY A 254 5.70 -5.33 -18.77
CA GLY A 254 7.04 -5.89 -18.97
C GLY A 254 8.23 -4.92 -18.84
N ASN A 255 8.02 -3.67 -18.41
CA ASN A 255 9.07 -2.70 -18.19
C ASN A 255 8.92 -2.00 -16.82
N ASP A 256 9.86 -2.25 -15.91
CA ASP A 256 9.93 -1.67 -14.56
C ASP A 256 10.32 -0.18 -14.52
N VAL A 257 10.31 0.50 -15.66
CA VAL A 257 10.58 1.95 -15.73
C VAL A 257 9.60 2.75 -14.86
N TRP A 258 8.33 2.37 -14.80
CA TRP A 258 7.36 3.09 -13.97
C TRP A 258 7.72 3.00 -12.48
N SER A 259 8.11 1.83 -11.99
CA SER A 259 8.46 1.61 -10.59
C SER A 259 9.78 2.29 -10.24
N THR A 260 10.72 2.36 -11.19
CA THR A 260 11.96 3.13 -11.04
C THR A 260 11.69 4.63 -10.99
N ASN A 261 10.79 5.15 -11.83
CA ASN A 261 10.35 6.54 -11.80
C ASN A 261 9.66 6.89 -10.47
N MET A 262 8.82 5.99 -9.94
CA MET A 262 8.24 6.12 -8.60
C MET A 262 9.33 6.24 -7.53
N ARG A 263 10.37 5.40 -7.59
CA ARG A 263 11.49 5.40 -6.62
C ARG A 263 12.19 6.76 -6.63
N ILE A 264 12.51 7.26 -7.82
CA ILE A 264 13.18 8.55 -8.01
C ILE A 264 12.33 9.70 -7.46
N GLY A 265 11.03 9.71 -7.78
CA GLY A 265 10.10 10.73 -7.28
C GLY A 265 9.96 10.71 -5.76
N ILE A 266 9.76 9.53 -5.16
CA ILE A 266 9.67 9.35 -3.70
C ILE A 266 10.95 9.82 -3.01
N VAL A 267 12.11 9.37 -3.49
CA VAL A 267 13.41 9.78 -2.93
C VAL A 267 13.59 11.29 -3.02
N ALA A 268 13.20 11.91 -4.14
CA ALA A 268 13.23 13.36 -4.29
C ALA A 268 12.34 14.09 -3.27
N ILE A 269 11.17 13.55 -2.91
CA ILE A 269 10.30 14.14 -1.87
C ILE A 269 10.91 13.95 -0.48
N LEU A 270 11.32 12.73 -0.13
CA LEU A 270 11.77 12.40 1.23
C LEU A 270 13.08 13.10 1.61
N GLN A 271 14.02 13.24 0.66
CA GLN A 271 15.32 13.87 0.90
C GLN A 271 15.26 15.40 0.99
N ASN A 272 14.22 16.03 0.44
CA ASN A 272 14.09 17.47 0.39
C ASN A 272 13.30 18.03 1.57
N ARG A 273 13.43 19.35 1.77
CA ARG A 273 12.65 20.10 2.76
C ARG A 273 11.29 20.46 2.16
N VAL A 274 10.32 19.60 2.37
CA VAL A 274 8.93 19.77 1.92
C VAL A 274 7.97 19.66 3.11
N ALA A 275 6.71 20.07 2.91
CA ALA A 275 5.68 19.94 3.94
C ALA A 275 5.52 18.48 4.41
N PRO A 276 5.24 18.24 5.72
CA PRO A 276 5.06 16.89 6.26
C PRO A 276 3.99 16.07 5.52
N SER A 277 2.90 16.72 5.09
CA SER A 277 1.84 16.08 4.31
C SER A 277 2.35 15.46 3.00
N HIS A 278 3.30 16.10 2.31
CA HIS A 278 3.90 15.54 1.09
C HIS A 278 4.80 14.35 1.40
N LYS A 279 5.53 14.37 2.52
CA LYS A 279 6.37 13.22 2.92
C LYS A 279 5.51 12.01 3.28
N LEU A 280 4.44 12.23 4.04
CA LEU A 280 3.48 11.18 4.38
C LEU A 280 2.86 10.55 3.12
N GLN A 281 2.44 11.36 2.15
CA GLN A 281 1.91 10.86 0.88
C GLN A 281 2.95 10.07 0.07
N ALA A 282 4.21 10.48 0.09
CA ALA A 282 5.28 9.71 -0.55
C ALA A 282 5.54 8.37 0.14
N LEU A 283 5.36 8.27 1.47
CA LEU A 283 5.40 6.98 2.18
C LEU A 283 4.23 6.08 1.81
N PHE A 284 3.02 6.62 1.68
CA PHE A 284 1.86 5.85 1.23
C PHE A 284 2.07 5.28 -0.17
N LEU A 285 2.61 6.11 -1.06
CA LEU A 285 2.97 5.68 -2.40
C LEU A 285 4.06 4.61 -2.38
N ALA A 286 5.08 4.74 -1.52
CA ALA A 286 6.10 3.70 -1.35
C ALA A 286 5.50 2.37 -0.90
N GLU A 287 4.56 2.39 0.05
CA GLU A 287 3.89 1.19 0.54
C GLU A 287 3.12 0.48 -0.59
N CYS A 288 2.36 1.26 -1.38
CA CYS A 288 1.63 0.73 -2.53
C CYS A 288 2.58 0.08 -3.56
N VAL A 289 3.69 0.74 -3.90
CA VAL A 289 4.66 0.21 -4.87
C VAL A 289 5.30 -1.09 -4.37
N ILE A 290 5.66 -1.16 -3.08
CA ILE A 290 6.22 -2.39 -2.50
C ILE A 290 5.17 -3.52 -2.49
N SER A 291 3.89 -3.22 -2.26
CA SER A 291 2.81 -4.20 -2.33
C SER A 291 2.52 -4.70 -3.75
N ILE A 292 2.95 -3.96 -4.78
CA ILE A 292 2.84 -4.36 -6.19
C ILE A 292 4.07 -5.17 -6.63
N VAL A 293 5.28 -4.65 -6.39
CA VAL A 293 6.54 -5.14 -6.97
C VAL A 293 7.33 -6.05 -6.02
N GLY A 294 7.09 -5.96 -4.72
CA GLY A 294 7.83 -6.68 -3.68
C GLY A 294 8.89 -5.82 -2.98
N GLU A 295 9.40 -6.33 -1.87
CA GLU A 295 10.26 -5.57 -0.95
C GLU A 295 11.62 -5.22 -1.56
N GLY A 296 12.14 -6.05 -2.45
CA GLY A 296 13.40 -5.80 -3.17
C GLY A 296 13.43 -4.49 -3.94
N TRP A 297 12.26 -3.92 -4.27
CA TRP A 297 12.15 -2.61 -4.93
C TRP A 297 12.77 -1.46 -4.13
N LEU A 298 12.89 -1.58 -2.81
CA LEU A 298 13.53 -0.56 -1.96
C LEU A 298 15.02 -0.38 -2.26
N ILE A 299 15.64 -1.32 -2.98
CA ILE A 299 17.04 -1.31 -3.37
C ILE A 299 17.11 -1.35 -4.90
N GLY A 300 17.77 -0.37 -5.50
CA GLY A 300 18.05 -0.43 -6.92
C GLY A 300 18.47 0.91 -7.49
N GLU A 301 18.96 0.85 -8.73
CA GLU A 301 19.49 2.02 -9.42
C GLU A 301 18.44 3.12 -9.55
N MET A 302 18.92 4.36 -9.51
CA MET A 302 18.11 5.57 -9.67
C MET A 302 18.76 6.44 -10.73
N ASN A 303 18.66 5.98 -11.97
CA ASN A 303 19.19 6.68 -13.14
C ASN A 303 18.01 7.32 -13.88
N LEU A 304 17.92 8.64 -13.82
CA LEU A 304 17.09 9.40 -14.76
C LEU A 304 17.80 9.39 -16.12
N THR A 305 17.05 9.11 -17.20
CA THR A 305 17.58 9.20 -18.56
C THR A 305 18.15 10.60 -18.81
N GLY A 306 19.49 10.69 -18.94
CA GLY A 306 20.20 11.95 -19.18
C GLY A 306 20.80 12.65 -17.95
N SER A 307 20.66 12.11 -16.73
CA SER A 307 21.37 12.62 -15.54
C SER A 307 22.74 11.96 -15.37
N GLN A 308 23.79 12.77 -15.16
CA GLN A 308 25.15 12.29 -14.84
C GLN A 308 25.33 11.88 -13.37
N VAL A 309 24.36 12.21 -12.51
CA VAL A 309 24.41 11.89 -11.07
C VAL A 309 23.45 10.73 -10.80
N SER A 310 24.02 9.56 -10.51
CA SER A 310 23.27 8.42 -9.99
C SER A 310 23.27 8.48 -8.46
N LEU A 311 22.09 8.34 -7.86
CA LEU A 311 22.00 8.20 -6.40
C LEU A 311 22.36 6.76 -5.99
N PRO A 312 22.95 6.55 -4.80
CA PRO A 312 23.23 5.21 -4.29
C PRO A 312 21.96 4.35 -4.26
N ALA A 313 22.07 3.08 -4.67
CA ALA A 313 20.92 2.19 -4.80
C ALA A 313 20.20 1.87 -3.48
N ASP A 314 20.88 2.07 -2.35
CA ASP A 314 20.37 1.91 -0.98
C ASP A 314 19.75 3.19 -0.39
N ARG A 315 19.75 4.30 -1.15
CA ARG A 315 19.25 5.58 -0.65
C ARG A 315 17.73 5.55 -0.38
N CYS A 316 16.99 4.80 -1.19
CA CYS A 316 15.53 4.68 -1.05
C CYS A 316 15.16 4.01 0.29
N ILE A 317 15.69 2.81 0.57
CA ILE A 317 15.44 2.10 1.82
C ILE A 317 15.78 2.94 3.07
N LEU A 318 16.92 3.65 3.05
CA LEU A 318 17.33 4.51 4.17
C LEU A 318 16.35 5.67 4.39
N LEU A 319 15.91 6.35 3.32
CA LEU A 319 14.99 7.48 3.44
C LEU A 319 13.59 7.04 3.85
N VAL A 320 13.12 5.90 3.34
CA VAL A 320 11.83 5.33 3.73
C VAL A 320 11.87 4.95 5.21
N LEU A 321 12.91 4.26 5.69
CA LEU A 321 13.04 3.91 7.10
C LEU A 321 13.07 5.15 8.01
N GLU A 322 13.94 6.11 7.72
CA GLU A 322 14.07 7.31 8.56
C GLU A 322 12.80 8.16 8.56
N SER A 323 12.13 8.29 7.42
CA SER A 323 10.90 9.06 7.33
C SER A 323 9.75 8.33 8.04
N SER A 324 9.61 7.01 7.87
CA SER A 324 8.63 6.21 8.60
C SER A 324 8.86 6.27 10.11
N ARG A 325 10.11 6.22 10.58
CA ARG A 325 10.46 6.37 12.01
C ARG A 325 9.97 7.70 12.58
N VAL A 326 10.19 8.80 11.86
CA VAL A 326 9.72 10.13 12.27
C VAL A 326 8.20 10.18 12.33
N GLU A 327 7.51 9.71 11.30
CA GLU A 327 6.04 9.71 11.26
C GLU A 327 5.45 8.80 12.34
N ILE A 328 6.03 7.62 12.60
CA ILE A 328 5.64 6.74 13.72
C ILE A 328 5.74 7.47 15.04
N ALA A 329 6.86 8.14 15.32
CA ALA A 329 7.03 8.89 16.56
C ALA A 329 5.98 10.00 16.72
N VAL A 330 5.68 10.73 15.65
CA VAL A 330 4.65 11.78 15.64
C VAL A 330 3.26 11.20 15.86
N PHE A 331 2.88 10.14 15.13
CA PHE A 331 1.56 9.53 15.27
C PHE A 331 1.35 8.89 16.64
N LEU A 332 2.35 8.20 17.18
CA LEU A 332 2.24 7.59 18.52
C LEU A 332 2.12 8.65 19.61
N ASN A 333 2.89 9.73 19.54
CA ASN A 333 2.77 10.85 20.48
C ASN A 333 1.39 11.51 20.40
N ASP A 334 0.89 11.77 19.19
CA ASP A 334 -0.44 12.33 19.00
C ASP A 334 -1.55 11.40 19.49
N LEU A 335 -1.42 10.09 19.24
CA LEU A 335 -2.39 9.08 19.71
C LEU A 335 -2.39 8.98 21.23
N ALA A 336 -1.22 8.95 21.87
CA ALA A 336 -1.10 8.96 23.33
C ALA A 336 -1.83 10.18 23.93
N TYR A 337 -1.53 11.38 23.41
CA TYR A 337 -2.20 12.61 23.84
C TYR A 337 -3.72 12.55 23.65
N LEU A 338 -4.18 12.17 22.45
CA LEU A 338 -5.61 12.13 22.12
C LEU A 338 -6.40 11.09 22.93
N LYS A 339 -5.75 9.97 23.29
CA LYS A 339 -6.40 8.88 24.03
C LYS A 339 -6.35 9.11 25.54
N TYR A 340 -5.25 9.62 26.08
CA TYR A 340 -4.98 9.60 27.51
C TYR A 340 -5.12 10.97 28.17
N GLU A 341 -4.76 12.04 27.46
CA GLU A 341 -4.72 13.40 28.04
C GLU A 341 -5.87 14.30 27.57
N ALA A 342 -6.31 14.16 26.31
CA ALA A 342 -7.31 15.04 25.73
C ALA A 342 -8.72 14.84 26.32
N PHE A 343 -9.45 15.95 26.50
CA PHE A 343 -10.87 15.90 26.86
C PHE A 343 -11.67 15.12 25.80
N LYS A 344 -12.57 14.23 26.24
CA LYS A 344 -13.39 13.36 25.37
C LYS A 344 -14.36 14.17 24.50
N ALA A 345 -13.88 14.65 23.35
CA ALA A 345 -14.68 15.28 22.31
C ALA A 345 -14.99 14.26 21.19
N PRO A 346 -16.19 14.33 20.57
CA PRO A 346 -16.57 13.41 19.49
C PRO A 346 -15.64 13.51 18.26
N SER A 347 -15.11 14.71 17.96
CA SER A 347 -14.11 14.95 16.90
C SER A 347 -12.80 14.16 17.10
N ASN A 348 -12.49 13.76 18.32
CA ASN A 348 -11.26 13.01 18.61
C ASN A 348 -11.34 11.59 18.05
N LYS A 349 -12.53 10.98 17.97
CA LYS A 349 -12.68 9.61 17.46
C LYS A 349 -12.29 9.49 15.99
N GLU A 350 -12.80 10.39 15.14
CA GLU A 350 -12.46 10.41 13.71
C GLU A 350 -10.97 10.71 13.50
N ASN A 351 -10.42 11.64 14.27
CA ASN A 351 -9.00 12.00 14.21
C ASN A 351 -8.10 10.83 14.66
N ILE A 352 -8.51 10.06 15.68
CA ILE A 352 -7.83 8.83 16.12
C ILE A 352 -7.83 7.80 14.99
N LEU A 353 -8.98 7.55 14.35
CA LEU A 353 -9.07 6.56 13.26
C LEU A 353 -8.17 6.92 12.07
N VAL A 354 -8.14 8.19 11.67
CA VAL A 354 -7.25 8.67 10.60
C VAL A 354 -5.78 8.46 10.99
N LYS A 355 -5.39 8.81 12.22
CA LYS A 355 -4.02 8.61 12.71
C LYS A 355 -3.64 7.13 12.81
N GLN A 356 -4.55 6.27 13.27
CA GLN A 356 -4.35 4.82 13.31
C GLN A 356 -4.16 4.25 11.91
N SER A 357 -4.96 4.69 10.92
CA SER A 357 -4.80 4.27 9.53
C SER A 357 -3.44 4.67 8.97
N ASN A 358 -3.03 5.94 9.18
CA ASN A 358 -1.72 6.43 8.73
C ASN A 358 -0.55 5.72 9.41
N LEU A 359 -0.67 5.45 10.73
CA LEU A 359 0.29 4.68 11.49
C LEU A 359 0.42 3.25 10.94
N GLY A 360 -0.71 2.62 10.59
CA GLY A 360 -0.72 1.29 9.98
C GLY A 360 0.10 1.21 8.69
N VAL A 361 0.09 2.25 7.86
CA VAL A 361 0.92 2.33 6.65
C VAL A 361 2.41 2.44 7.01
N ALA A 362 2.76 3.29 7.98
CA ALA A 362 4.15 3.43 8.43
C ALA A 362 4.70 2.14 9.07
N PHE A 363 3.88 1.44 9.85
CA PHE A 363 4.18 0.11 10.38
C PHE A 363 4.37 -0.93 9.28
N SER A 364 3.48 -0.98 8.28
CA SER A 364 3.61 -1.86 7.10
C SER A 364 4.96 -1.66 6.39
N LEU A 365 5.39 -0.40 6.21
CA LEU A 365 6.70 -0.09 5.62
C LEU A 365 7.86 -0.64 6.46
N VAL A 366 7.81 -0.49 7.79
CA VAL A 366 8.83 -1.04 8.69
C VAL A 366 8.87 -2.56 8.62
N GLU A 367 7.71 -3.24 8.63
CA GLU A 367 7.62 -4.70 8.50
C GLU A 367 8.17 -5.20 7.15
N LYS A 368 7.88 -4.50 6.05
CA LYS A 368 8.43 -4.80 4.72
C LYS A 368 9.95 -4.62 4.69
N ILE A 369 10.49 -3.62 5.38
CA ILE A 369 11.94 -3.41 5.55
C ILE A 369 12.56 -4.54 6.38
N ILE A 370 11.91 -4.95 7.48
CA ILE A 370 12.35 -6.08 8.30
C ILE A 370 12.43 -7.35 7.44
N LYS A 371 11.34 -7.68 6.73
CA LYS A 371 11.27 -8.84 5.83
C LYS A 371 12.36 -8.82 4.75
N LEU A 372 12.64 -7.66 4.17
CA LEU A 372 13.74 -7.50 3.22
C LEU A 372 15.10 -7.79 3.87
N ILE A 373 15.33 -7.28 5.08
CA ILE A 373 16.58 -7.50 5.82
C ILE A 373 16.75 -8.98 6.18
N SER A 374 15.69 -9.66 6.61
CA SER A 374 15.69 -11.11 6.88
C SER A 374 16.13 -11.93 5.67
N SER A 375 15.78 -11.47 4.45
CA SER A 375 16.13 -12.17 3.21
C SER A 375 17.62 -12.13 2.86
N PHE A 376 18.41 -11.22 3.47
CA PHE A 376 19.84 -11.11 3.19
C PHE A 376 20.68 -12.27 3.73
N GLY A 377 20.15 -13.05 4.67
CA GLY A 377 20.84 -14.22 5.23
C GLY A 377 20.90 -15.45 4.30
N GLY A 378 20.17 -15.45 3.17
CA GLY A 378 20.15 -16.55 2.20
C GLY A 378 21.26 -16.48 1.14
N GLU A 379 21.70 -17.63 0.65
CA GLU A 379 22.65 -17.73 -0.47
C GLU A 379 22.06 -17.08 -1.75
N GLU A 380 22.84 -16.18 -2.38
CA GLU A 380 22.61 -15.57 -3.70
C GLU A 380 21.42 -14.59 -3.89
N SER A 381 21.22 -13.63 -2.98
CA SER A 381 20.41 -12.44 -3.28
C SER A 381 21.22 -11.33 -3.96
N ALA A 382 20.77 -10.83 -5.13
CA ALA A 382 21.37 -9.67 -5.80
C ALA A 382 21.42 -8.41 -4.91
N ALA A 383 20.58 -8.33 -3.89
CA ALA A 383 20.56 -7.24 -2.92
C ALA A 383 21.74 -7.31 -1.92
N ASN A 384 22.31 -8.50 -1.67
CA ASN A 384 23.52 -8.67 -0.83
C ASN A 384 24.75 -8.02 -1.46
N ALA A 385 24.80 -7.90 -2.79
CA ALA A 385 25.88 -7.22 -3.50
C ALA A 385 25.76 -5.69 -3.46
N VAL A 386 24.56 -5.15 -3.17
CA VAL A 386 24.28 -3.70 -3.25
C VAL A 386 24.37 -3.02 -1.88
N ILE A 387 23.99 -3.71 -0.80
CA ILE A 387 24.07 -3.16 0.56
C ILE A 387 25.45 -3.40 1.16
N ASN A 388 26.15 -2.31 1.47
CA ASN A 388 27.38 -2.38 2.26
C ASN A 388 27.09 -2.50 3.77
N GLU A 389 28.06 -2.98 4.52
CA GLU A 389 27.98 -3.16 5.98
C GLU A 389 27.58 -1.88 6.74
N ARG A 390 28.02 -0.71 6.27
CA ARG A 390 27.68 0.59 6.87
C ARG A 390 26.19 0.89 6.73
N THR A 391 25.60 0.58 5.58
CA THR A 391 24.17 0.75 5.33
C THR A 391 23.36 -0.23 6.16
N PHE A 392 23.78 -1.49 6.23
CA PHE A 392 23.14 -2.47 7.10
C PHE A 392 23.14 -2.02 8.57
N THR A 393 24.27 -1.52 9.08
CA THR A 393 24.39 -0.96 10.43
C THR A 393 23.39 0.18 10.68
N LYS A 394 23.21 1.08 9.70
CA LYS A 394 22.22 2.17 9.80
C LYS A 394 20.80 1.65 9.84
N LEU A 395 20.47 0.66 9.02
CA LEU A 395 19.14 0.04 9.01
C LEU A 395 18.83 -0.58 10.38
N ILE A 396 19.76 -1.36 10.93
CA ILE A 396 19.61 -1.97 12.25
C ILE A 396 19.49 -0.90 13.35
N SER A 397 20.27 0.18 13.28
CA SER A 397 20.16 1.31 14.22
C SER A 397 18.79 1.98 14.14
N GLY A 398 18.33 2.32 12.93
CA GLY A 398 17.03 2.96 12.71
C GLY A 398 15.85 2.08 13.15
N LEU A 399 15.93 0.77 12.92
CA LEU A 399 14.94 -0.20 13.42
C LEU A 399 14.93 -0.28 14.95
N ASN A 400 16.10 -0.38 15.59
CA ASN A 400 16.22 -0.37 17.05
C ASN A 400 15.60 0.89 17.67
N GLU A 401 15.87 2.06 17.09
CA GLU A 401 15.27 3.32 17.54
C GLU A 401 13.75 3.32 17.36
N THR A 402 13.27 2.84 16.20
CA THR A 402 11.83 2.75 15.91
C THR A 402 11.12 1.84 16.91
N ILE A 403 11.64 0.64 17.13
CA ILE A 403 11.11 -0.31 18.12
C ILE A 403 11.19 0.27 19.53
N GLY A 404 12.25 0.99 19.86
CA GLY A 404 12.39 1.70 21.13
C GLY A 404 11.25 2.68 21.40
N VAL A 405 10.85 3.45 20.39
CA VAL A 405 9.71 4.39 20.46
C VAL A 405 8.38 3.66 20.59
N ILE A 406 8.17 2.57 19.85
CA ILE A 406 6.94 1.77 19.93
C ILE A 406 6.81 1.13 21.32
N LEU A 407 7.91 0.64 21.91
CA LEU A 407 7.92 0.10 23.27
C LEU A 407 7.61 1.18 24.33
N ASP A 408 8.07 2.42 24.13
CA ASP A 408 7.72 3.52 25.05
C ASP A 408 6.23 3.88 24.96
N TYR A 409 5.63 3.82 23.76
CA TYR A 409 4.18 3.95 23.59
C TYR A 409 3.40 2.83 24.30
N LEU A 410 3.86 1.58 24.21
CA LEU A 410 3.24 0.47 24.93
C LEU A 410 3.41 0.61 26.46
N ARG A 411 4.54 1.13 26.94
CA ARG A 411 4.72 1.43 28.36
C ARG A 411 3.71 2.49 28.83
N ASP A 412 3.55 3.57 28.07
CA ASP A 412 2.57 4.61 28.37
C ASP A 412 1.13 4.07 28.40
N ALA A 413 0.76 3.24 27.41
CA ALA A 413 -0.54 2.56 27.38
C ALA A 413 -0.76 1.66 28.61
N LYS A 414 0.28 0.93 29.05
CA LYS A 414 0.27 0.09 30.27
C LYS A 414 0.04 0.93 31.52
N GLU A 415 0.74 2.06 31.66
CA GLU A 415 0.59 2.99 32.79
C GLU A 415 -0.81 3.59 32.87
N HIS A 416 -1.46 3.81 31.72
CA HIS A 416 -2.84 4.26 31.60
C HIS A 416 -3.89 3.14 31.65
N GLY A 417 -3.48 1.89 31.92
CA GLY A 417 -4.38 0.74 32.04
C GLY A 417 -5.10 0.35 30.76
N GLN A 418 -4.59 0.76 29.60
CA GLN A 418 -5.16 0.41 28.30
C GLN A 418 -4.60 -0.94 27.85
N MET A 419 -5.48 -1.87 27.48
CA MET A 419 -5.08 -3.19 27.00
C MET A 419 -5.68 -3.56 25.65
N LYS A 420 -6.57 -2.71 25.11
CA LYS A 420 -7.36 -3.00 23.92
C LYS A 420 -7.23 -1.89 22.88
N GLY A 421 -6.95 -2.26 21.64
CA GLY A 421 -6.94 -1.33 20.51
C GLY A 421 -6.08 -1.80 19.35
N ASN A 422 -6.55 -1.55 18.12
CA ASN A 422 -5.87 -2.00 16.90
C ASN A 422 -4.45 -1.41 16.71
N ASP A 423 -4.19 -0.21 17.22
CA ASP A 423 -2.85 0.38 17.23
C ASP A 423 -1.90 -0.30 18.22
N LEU A 424 -2.40 -0.74 19.38
CA LEU A 424 -1.61 -1.50 20.35
C LEU A 424 -1.27 -2.88 19.77
N LEU A 425 -2.24 -3.55 19.16
CA LEU A 425 -2.02 -4.84 18.51
C LEU A 425 -1.03 -4.71 17.33
N ALA A 426 -1.19 -3.66 16.50
CA ALA A 426 -0.26 -3.41 15.39
C ALA A 426 1.15 -3.09 15.90
N ALA A 427 1.29 -2.37 17.02
CA ALA A 427 2.57 -2.13 17.68
C ALA A 427 3.24 -3.45 18.13
N VAL A 428 2.48 -4.35 18.77
CA VAL A 428 2.97 -5.70 19.14
C VAL A 428 3.39 -6.50 17.91
N ARG A 429 2.63 -6.41 16.81
CA ARG A 429 2.96 -7.10 15.55
C ARG A 429 4.32 -6.68 14.99
N VAL A 430 4.57 -5.37 14.89
CA VAL A 430 5.85 -4.82 14.39
C VAL A 430 7.00 -5.19 15.32
N ILE A 431 6.81 -5.11 16.64
CA ILE A 431 7.80 -5.54 17.63
C ILE A 431 8.11 -7.03 17.46
N GLY A 432 7.09 -7.87 17.39
CA GLY A 432 7.23 -9.32 17.21
C GLY A 432 7.99 -9.66 15.93
N SER A 433 7.64 -9.00 14.82
CA SER A 433 8.32 -9.16 13.54
C SER A 433 9.81 -8.80 13.61
N TYR A 434 10.18 -7.70 14.27
CA TYR A 434 11.59 -7.33 14.39
C TYR A 434 12.38 -8.23 15.36
N LEU A 435 11.81 -8.53 16.52
CA LEU A 435 12.50 -9.32 17.54
C LEU A 435 12.60 -10.80 17.16
N ALA A 436 11.81 -11.27 16.20
CA ALA A 436 12.03 -12.54 15.54
C ALA A 436 13.34 -12.58 14.75
N GLU A 437 13.94 -11.45 14.39
CA GLU A 437 15.24 -11.42 13.70
C GLU A 437 16.37 -10.97 14.63
N ALA A 438 16.05 -10.13 15.61
CA ALA A 438 17.01 -9.55 16.55
C ALA A 438 16.52 -9.69 18.01
N PRO A 439 16.49 -10.92 18.58
CA PRO A 439 15.86 -11.21 19.87
C PRO A 439 16.52 -10.57 21.09
N ASP A 440 17.80 -10.18 20.99
CA ASP A 440 18.52 -9.48 22.07
C ASP A 440 18.35 -7.94 22.01
N SER A 441 17.64 -7.41 21.01
CA SER A 441 17.37 -5.97 20.87
C SER A 441 16.37 -5.47 21.93
N CYS A 442 16.62 -4.27 22.48
CA CYS A 442 15.76 -3.65 23.50
C CYS A 442 15.44 -4.56 24.71
N LYS A 443 16.32 -5.51 25.03
CA LYS A 443 16.09 -6.61 25.97
C LYS A 443 15.46 -6.21 27.31
N ASP A 444 15.94 -5.13 27.92
CA ASP A 444 15.45 -4.67 29.23
C ASP A 444 13.98 -4.23 29.14
N LYS A 445 13.64 -3.39 28.15
CA LYS A 445 12.27 -2.92 27.92
C LYS A 445 11.33 -4.08 27.53
N VAL A 446 11.80 -4.99 26.66
CA VAL A 446 11.01 -6.15 26.24
C VAL A 446 10.73 -7.06 27.42
N THR A 447 11.72 -7.32 28.28
CA THR A 447 11.55 -8.15 29.49
C THR A 447 10.53 -7.52 30.45
N GLU A 448 10.59 -6.20 30.64
CA GLU A 448 9.66 -5.44 31.50
C GLU A 448 8.22 -5.46 30.97
N LEU A 449 8.04 -5.40 29.65
CA LEU A 449 6.74 -5.27 29.00
C LEU A 449 6.16 -6.61 28.53
N LEU A 450 6.90 -7.71 28.55
CA LEU A 450 6.49 -8.98 27.93
C LEU A 450 5.09 -9.45 28.35
N ALA A 451 4.82 -9.48 29.66
CA ALA A 451 3.50 -9.90 30.17
C ALA A 451 2.37 -8.98 29.68
N TYR A 452 2.64 -7.67 29.59
CA TYR A 452 1.67 -6.71 29.07
C TYR A 452 1.45 -6.87 27.57
N MET A 453 2.51 -7.06 26.79
CA MET A 453 2.39 -7.27 25.34
C MET A 453 1.56 -8.52 25.01
N LEU A 454 1.73 -9.60 25.79
CA LEU A 454 0.93 -10.83 25.65
C LEU A 454 -0.53 -10.67 26.10
N SER A 455 -0.86 -9.62 26.85
CA SER A 455 -2.23 -9.33 27.29
C SER A 455 -2.99 -8.35 26.38
N ILE A 456 -2.32 -7.79 25.36
CA ILE A 456 -2.95 -6.82 24.45
C ILE A 456 -3.95 -7.53 23.53
N GLU A 457 -5.11 -6.89 23.34
CA GLU A 457 -6.18 -7.34 22.45
C GLU A 457 -6.40 -6.34 21.30
N GLY A 458 -6.68 -6.83 20.11
CA GLY A 458 -7.32 -6.03 19.05
C GLY A 458 -8.71 -5.54 19.45
N GLU A 459 -9.23 -4.53 18.76
CA GLU A 459 -10.53 -3.92 19.08
C GLU A 459 -11.67 -4.95 19.06
N ASP A 460 -11.63 -5.88 18.11
CA ASP A 460 -12.64 -6.91 17.87
C ASP A 460 -12.30 -8.28 18.50
N GLU A 461 -11.14 -8.42 19.16
CA GLU A 461 -10.72 -9.68 19.79
C GLU A 461 -11.44 -9.93 21.12
N LEU A 462 -11.71 -11.19 21.45
CA LEU A 462 -12.28 -11.60 22.74
C LEU A 462 -11.23 -12.04 23.76
N SER A 463 -10.02 -12.29 23.30
CA SER A 463 -8.85 -12.73 24.06
C SER A 463 -7.58 -12.33 23.30
N PRO A 464 -6.40 -12.26 23.94
CA PRO A 464 -5.18 -11.74 23.32
C PRO A 464 -4.51 -12.76 22.37
N PHE A 465 -5.27 -13.30 21.42
CA PHE A 465 -4.84 -14.38 20.53
C PHE A 465 -3.76 -13.92 19.54
N TYR A 466 -3.98 -12.79 18.86
CA TYR A 466 -3.05 -12.27 17.86
C TYR A 466 -1.74 -11.76 18.47
N SER A 467 -1.79 -11.13 19.66
CA SER A 467 -0.58 -10.69 20.35
C SER A 467 0.36 -11.85 20.66
N ILE A 468 -0.19 -12.98 21.15
CA ILE A 468 0.59 -14.20 21.39
C ILE A 468 1.15 -14.74 20.07
N ARG A 469 0.31 -14.84 19.02
CA ARG A 469 0.72 -15.29 17.69
C ARG A 469 1.90 -14.48 17.13
N PHE A 470 1.87 -13.15 17.26
CA PHE A 470 2.91 -12.28 16.72
C PHE A 470 4.23 -12.34 17.51
N LEU A 471 4.18 -12.61 18.81
CA LEU A 471 5.38 -12.71 19.66
C LEU A 471 6.00 -14.11 19.66
N LEU A 472 5.27 -15.11 19.18
CA LEU A 472 5.67 -16.51 19.24
C LEU A 472 7.01 -16.82 18.56
N PRO A 473 7.34 -16.26 17.37
CA PRO A 473 8.66 -16.49 16.76
C PRO A 473 9.81 -15.99 17.64
N MET A 474 9.65 -14.81 18.27
CA MET A 474 10.63 -14.27 19.22
C MET A 474 10.75 -15.15 20.46
N LEU A 475 9.61 -15.59 21.04
CA LEU A 475 9.59 -16.46 22.21
C LEU A 475 10.31 -17.78 21.95
N CYS A 476 10.08 -18.38 20.78
CA CYS A 476 10.77 -19.60 20.36
C CYS A 476 12.30 -19.38 20.32
N GLN A 477 12.76 -18.26 19.74
CA GLN A 477 14.19 -17.96 19.66
C GLN A 477 14.85 -17.69 21.02
N ILE A 478 14.23 -16.89 21.89
CA ILE A 478 14.84 -16.59 23.19
C ILE A 478 14.93 -17.85 24.07
N THR A 479 13.98 -18.77 23.95
CA THR A 479 13.94 -20.01 24.76
C THR A 479 14.98 -21.06 24.32
N LEU A 480 15.65 -20.87 23.18
CA LEU A 480 16.85 -21.63 22.84
C LEU A 480 17.95 -21.48 23.91
N LYS A 481 18.00 -20.32 24.59
CA LYS A 481 18.95 -20.04 25.68
C LYS A 481 18.23 -20.13 27.04
N THR A 482 18.93 -20.64 28.07
CA THR A 482 18.40 -20.72 29.44
C THR A 482 17.96 -19.36 30.00
N GLY A 483 18.61 -18.27 29.57
CA GLY A 483 18.23 -16.91 29.93
C GLY A 483 16.81 -16.54 29.47
N GLY A 484 16.41 -16.92 28.24
CA GLY A 484 15.06 -16.67 27.74
C GLY A 484 14.00 -17.52 28.43
N CYS A 485 14.31 -18.78 28.76
CA CYS A 485 13.41 -19.60 29.59
C CYS A 485 13.14 -18.97 30.97
N LYS A 486 14.17 -18.35 31.60
CA LYS A 486 13.97 -17.62 32.86
C LYS A 486 13.02 -16.44 32.68
N ILE A 487 13.17 -15.69 31.59
CA ILE A 487 12.27 -14.57 31.26
C ILE A 487 10.83 -15.08 31.13
N LEU A 488 10.61 -16.12 30.32
CA LEU A 488 9.30 -16.72 30.06
C LEU A 488 8.59 -17.18 31.35
N VAL A 489 9.33 -17.78 32.29
CA VAL A 489 8.78 -18.19 33.60
C VAL A 489 8.50 -16.99 34.49
N SER A 490 9.43 -16.04 34.58
CA SER A 490 9.30 -14.87 35.46
C SER A 490 8.16 -13.93 35.06
N SER A 491 7.85 -13.84 33.76
CA SER A 491 6.74 -13.04 33.25
C SER A 491 5.39 -13.77 33.28
N GLY A 492 5.37 -15.08 33.52
CA GLY A 492 4.18 -15.92 33.39
C GLY A 492 3.78 -16.22 31.94
N ALA A 493 4.55 -15.74 30.95
CA ALA A 493 4.26 -15.87 29.52
C ALA A 493 4.07 -17.32 29.05
N PHE A 494 4.67 -18.30 29.72
CA PHE A 494 4.47 -19.71 29.39
C PHE A 494 2.99 -20.13 29.47
N ARG A 495 2.21 -19.55 30.39
CA ARG A 495 0.77 -19.86 30.53
C ARG A 495 -0.01 -19.38 29.30
N GLU A 496 0.32 -18.18 28.83
CA GLU A 496 -0.29 -17.62 27.62
C GLU A 496 0.02 -18.45 26.39
N VAL A 497 1.28 -18.90 26.23
CA VAL A 497 1.68 -19.80 25.13
C VAL A 497 0.96 -21.15 25.22
N VAL A 498 0.83 -21.72 26.42
CA VAL A 498 0.10 -22.97 26.63
C VAL A 498 -1.39 -22.82 26.32
N GLY A 499 -2.04 -21.76 26.82
CA GLY A 499 -3.44 -21.47 26.54
C GLY A 499 -3.70 -21.25 25.05
N TYR A 500 -2.80 -20.53 24.38
CA TYR A 500 -2.82 -20.33 22.93
C TYR A 500 -2.71 -21.64 22.14
N LEU A 501 -1.77 -22.52 22.52
CA LEU A 501 -1.60 -23.82 21.89
C LEU A 501 -2.85 -24.70 22.06
N ILE A 502 -3.44 -24.74 23.25
CA ILE A 502 -4.67 -25.48 23.51
C ILE A 502 -5.80 -24.96 22.62
N ALA A 503 -5.98 -23.63 22.55
CA ALA A 503 -7.01 -23.02 21.72
C ALA A 503 -6.85 -23.36 20.22
N LEU A 504 -5.61 -23.41 19.71
CA LEU A 504 -5.34 -23.81 18.33
C LEU A 504 -5.68 -25.28 18.06
N ILE A 505 -5.31 -26.19 18.97
CA ILE A 505 -5.59 -27.62 18.84
C ILE A 505 -7.11 -27.88 18.86
N GLU A 506 -7.85 -27.22 19.76
CA GLU A 506 -9.29 -27.45 19.94
C GLU A 506 -10.15 -26.91 18.79
N GLN A 507 -9.67 -25.94 18.01
CA GLN A 507 -10.43 -25.33 16.91
C GLN A 507 -10.64 -26.26 15.69
N ASN A 508 -9.94 -27.40 15.59
CA ASN A 508 -10.11 -28.47 14.58
C ASN A 508 -10.07 -28.05 13.08
N ASN A 509 -9.85 -26.77 12.77
CA ASN A 509 -9.78 -26.23 11.41
C ASN A 509 -8.35 -25.73 11.12
N TYR A 510 -7.44 -26.65 10.83
CA TYR A 510 -6.03 -26.32 10.57
C TYR A 510 -5.87 -25.67 9.19
N THR A 511 -5.40 -24.42 9.13
CA THR A 511 -4.76 -23.86 7.93
C THR A 511 -3.24 -24.12 7.95
N SER A 512 -2.56 -24.00 6.81
CA SER A 512 -1.09 -24.14 6.76
C SER A 512 -0.35 -23.13 7.64
N GLU A 513 -0.91 -21.93 7.84
CA GLU A 513 -0.35 -20.93 8.75
C GLU A 513 -0.56 -21.29 10.23
N ASP A 514 -1.68 -21.95 10.55
CA ASP A 514 -1.96 -22.42 11.91
C ASP A 514 -0.97 -23.52 12.29
N ASN A 515 -0.62 -24.42 11.36
CA ASN A 515 0.42 -25.43 11.60
C ASN A 515 1.76 -24.80 11.99
N GLY A 516 2.21 -23.76 11.28
CA GLY A 516 3.44 -23.04 11.65
C GLY A 516 3.38 -22.44 13.06
N SER A 517 2.23 -21.88 13.43
CA SER A 517 2.01 -21.31 14.77
C SER A 517 1.97 -22.40 15.86
N ILE A 518 1.36 -23.55 15.58
CA ILE A 518 1.35 -24.71 16.50
C ILE A 518 2.78 -25.20 16.77
N PHE A 519 3.58 -25.41 15.72
CA PHE A 519 4.96 -25.89 15.88
C PHE A 519 5.83 -24.89 16.66
N LEU A 520 5.72 -23.58 16.39
CA LEU A 520 6.46 -22.57 17.17
C LEU A 520 6.05 -22.56 18.67
N ALA A 521 4.78 -22.79 18.99
CA ALA A 521 4.32 -22.90 20.37
C ALA A 521 4.84 -24.18 21.04
N CYS A 522 4.78 -25.30 20.32
CA CYS A 522 5.35 -26.57 20.74
C CYS A 522 6.86 -26.45 21.02
N ASP A 523 7.63 -25.86 20.11
CA ASP A 523 9.07 -25.65 20.26
C ASP A 523 9.39 -24.74 21.46
N THR A 524 8.61 -23.67 21.66
CA THR A 524 8.75 -22.78 22.81
C THR A 524 8.55 -23.54 24.13
N ILE A 525 7.52 -24.39 24.22
CA ILE A 525 7.22 -25.21 25.39
C ILE A 525 8.26 -26.32 25.57
N LEU A 526 8.67 -26.98 24.49
CA LEU A 526 9.68 -28.03 24.47
C LEU A 526 11.02 -27.49 24.99
N ASN A 527 11.44 -26.32 24.49
CA ASN A 527 12.65 -25.62 24.95
C ASN A 527 12.61 -25.34 26.45
N LEU A 528 11.45 -24.91 26.96
CA LEU A 528 11.23 -24.65 28.39
C LEU A 528 11.36 -25.94 29.21
N LEU A 529 10.68 -27.02 28.79
CA LEU A 529 10.67 -28.31 29.49
C LEU A 529 12.05 -28.98 29.48
N LEU A 530 12.79 -28.92 28.36
CA LEU A 530 14.14 -29.46 28.28
C LEU A 530 15.13 -28.74 29.23
N LYS A 531 14.89 -27.46 29.51
CA LYS A 531 15.73 -26.64 30.39
C LYS A 531 15.19 -26.52 31.82
N ARG A 532 14.14 -27.28 32.18
CA ARG A 532 13.47 -27.21 33.49
C ARG A 532 14.41 -27.35 34.70
N GLY A 533 15.45 -28.19 34.60
CA GLY A 533 16.44 -28.38 35.66
C GLY A 533 17.41 -27.21 35.87
N GLN A 534 17.44 -26.23 34.94
CA GLN A 534 18.35 -25.08 34.97
C GLN A 534 17.65 -23.78 35.42
N ILE A 535 16.34 -23.85 35.68
CA ILE A 535 15.48 -22.69 36.00
C ILE A 535 14.57 -23.01 37.18
N LYS A 536 13.95 -21.98 37.78
CA LYS A 536 12.91 -22.16 38.80
C LYS A 536 11.59 -22.55 38.12
N PHE A 537 11.51 -23.79 37.66
CA PHE A 537 10.36 -24.28 36.90
C PHE A 537 9.11 -24.45 37.78
N PRO A 538 7.91 -24.00 37.34
CA PRO A 538 6.67 -24.15 38.09
C PRO A 538 6.10 -25.56 37.91
N LEU A 539 6.58 -26.52 38.72
CA LEU A 539 6.23 -27.94 38.63
C LEU A 539 4.73 -28.23 38.78
N ASP A 540 4.03 -27.43 39.60
CA ASP A 540 2.62 -27.65 39.96
C ASP A 540 1.62 -26.77 39.18
N ASP A 541 2.03 -26.18 38.05
CA ASP A 541 1.13 -25.32 37.28
C ASP A 541 0.06 -26.14 36.52
N PRO A 542 -1.24 -25.90 36.75
CA PRO A 542 -2.31 -26.68 36.13
C PRO A 542 -2.35 -26.53 34.60
N SER A 543 -1.71 -25.51 34.03
CA SER A 543 -1.64 -25.34 32.57
C SER A 543 -1.01 -26.55 31.88
N PHE A 544 -0.01 -27.20 32.49
CA PHE A 544 0.64 -28.37 31.89
C PHE A 544 -0.25 -29.62 31.88
N ILE A 545 -1.15 -29.76 32.87
CA ILE A 545 -2.11 -30.87 32.90
C ILE A 545 -3.16 -30.68 31.81
N ARG A 546 -3.66 -29.45 31.62
CA ARG A 546 -4.57 -29.11 30.52
C ARG A 546 -3.90 -29.30 29.16
N LEU A 547 -2.63 -28.92 29.04
CA LEU A 547 -1.85 -29.14 27.83
C LEU A 547 -1.70 -30.63 27.51
N LEU A 548 -1.40 -31.45 28.52
CA LEU A 548 -1.30 -32.90 28.37
C LEU A 548 -2.62 -33.50 27.86
N ALA A 549 -3.76 -33.01 28.36
CA ALA A 549 -5.09 -33.40 27.90
C ALA A 549 -5.38 -32.99 26.44
N ALA A 550 -4.97 -31.78 26.03
CA ALA A 550 -5.15 -31.31 24.66
C ALA A 550 -4.24 -32.06 23.66
N LEU A 551 -2.95 -32.18 23.97
CA LEU A 551 -1.96 -32.86 23.12
C LEU A 551 -2.26 -34.35 22.94
N SER A 552 -2.92 -35.01 23.90
CA SER A 552 -3.30 -36.41 23.74
C SER A 552 -4.33 -36.64 22.63
N HIS A 553 -5.14 -35.62 22.33
CA HIS A 553 -6.19 -35.69 21.30
C HIS A 553 -5.77 -35.03 19.98
N TRP A 554 -4.72 -34.19 19.99
CA TRP A 554 -4.26 -33.48 18.79
C TRP A 554 -4.03 -34.39 17.57
N PRO A 555 -3.36 -35.56 17.69
CA PRO A 555 -3.07 -36.41 16.54
C PRO A 555 -4.20 -37.40 16.19
N GLU A 556 -5.39 -37.28 16.81
CA GLU A 556 -6.50 -38.21 16.53
C GLU A 556 -6.98 -38.07 15.08
N GLY A 557 -6.85 -39.16 14.31
CA GLY A 557 -7.22 -39.18 12.89
C GLY A 557 -6.18 -38.60 11.93
N MET A 558 -4.99 -38.20 12.42
CA MET A 558 -3.87 -37.71 11.62
C MET A 558 -2.70 -38.68 11.67
N ASP A 559 -2.11 -39.08 10.53
CA ASP A 559 -0.90 -39.93 10.46
C ASP A 559 0.39 -39.14 10.16
N ASP A 560 0.42 -37.87 10.57
CA ASP A 560 1.57 -36.99 10.42
C ASP A 560 2.63 -37.30 11.49
N VAL A 561 3.81 -37.77 11.05
CA VAL A 561 4.93 -38.16 11.92
C VAL A 561 5.38 -36.99 12.77
N SER A 562 5.55 -35.80 12.18
CA SER A 562 6.03 -34.62 12.89
C SER A 562 5.08 -34.20 14.01
N ILE A 563 3.77 -34.25 13.77
CA ILE A 563 2.75 -33.99 14.82
C ILE A 563 2.81 -35.01 15.94
N ILE A 564 2.85 -36.32 15.61
CA ILE A 564 2.87 -37.40 16.60
C ILE A 564 4.13 -37.33 17.45
N MET A 565 5.29 -37.10 16.82
CA MET A 565 6.58 -37.01 17.48
C MET A 565 6.67 -35.79 18.39
N MET A 566 6.21 -34.62 17.93
CA MET A 566 6.19 -33.40 18.72
C MET A 566 5.28 -33.51 19.95
N ALA A 567 4.02 -33.95 19.74
CA ALA A 567 3.06 -34.15 20.82
C ALA A 567 3.57 -35.16 21.86
N SER A 568 4.10 -36.30 21.39
CA SER A 568 4.64 -37.34 22.26
C SER A 568 5.85 -36.87 23.07
N SER A 569 6.71 -36.03 22.50
CA SER A 569 7.89 -35.48 23.18
C SER A 569 7.49 -34.56 24.33
N ILE A 570 6.58 -33.62 24.08
CA ILE A 570 6.08 -32.70 25.12
C ILE A 570 5.34 -33.49 26.20
N CYS A 571 4.44 -34.40 25.82
CA CYS A 571 3.73 -35.26 26.77
C CYS A 571 4.70 -36.08 27.64
N SER A 572 5.73 -36.69 27.05
CA SER A 572 6.72 -37.50 27.77
C SER A 572 7.50 -36.67 28.80
N LEU A 573 7.83 -35.42 28.48
CA LEU A 573 8.51 -34.52 29.40
C LEU A 573 7.59 -34.03 30.53
N ILE A 574 6.30 -33.85 30.29
CA ILE A 574 5.31 -33.50 31.32
C ILE A 574 5.02 -34.70 32.22
N LEU A 575 4.90 -35.91 31.67
CA LEU A 575 4.71 -37.16 32.43
C LEU A 575 5.85 -37.38 33.43
N ASP A 576 7.08 -37.02 33.07
CA ASP A 576 8.24 -37.07 33.97
C ASP A 576 8.07 -36.20 35.23
N LEU A 577 7.19 -35.20 35.20
CA LEU A 577 6.95 -34.27 36.30
C LEU A 577 5.78 -34.65 37.21
N THR A 578 5.02 -35.68 36.86
CA THR A 578 3.77 -36.05 37.57
C THR A 578 3.68 -37.56 37.80
N SER A 579 2.52 -38.06 38.23
CA SER A 579 2.22 -39.48 38.42
C SER A 579 0.79 -39.79 37.96
N GLU A 580 0.50 -41.06 37.67
CA GLU A 580 -0.84 -41.48 37.24
C GLU A 580 -1.91 -41.12 38.28
N GLU A 581 -1.60 -41.29 39.57
CA GLU A 581 -2.49 -40.92 40.68
C GLU A 581 -2.75 -39.42 40.74
N ALA A 582 -1.72 -38.59 40.58
CA ALA A 582 -1.86 -37.13 40.58
C ALA A 582 -2.73 -36.64 39.42
N LEU A 583 -2.56 -37.22 38.22
CA LEU A 583 -3.37 -36.88 37.06
C LEU A 583 -4.83 -37.30 37.22
N LEU A 584 -5.11 -38.51 37.69
CA LEU A 584 -6.49 -39.00 37.87
C LEU A 584 -7.27 -38.24 38.95
N ASN A 585 -6.57 -37.63 39.89
CA ASN A 585 -7.17 -36.79 40.93
C ASN A 585 -7.41 -35.33 40.45
N HIS A 586 -6.92 -34.95 39.26
CA HIS A 586 -7.09 -33.60 38.74
C HIS A 586 -8.45 -33.43 38.02
N PRO A 587 -9.22 -32.37 38.29
CA PRO A 587 -10.58 -32.20 37.75
C PRO A 587 -10.62 -32.08 36.22
N ASP A 588 -9.59 -31.48 35.62
CA ASP A 588 -9.49 -31.27 34.17
C ASP A 588 -8.90 -32.49 33.41
N PHE A 589 -8.74 -33.65 34.07
CA PHE A 589 -8.08 -34.82 33.47
C PHE A 589 -8.85 -36.12 33.71
N THR A 590 -9.24 -36.80 32.63
CA THR A 590 -10.11 -37.98 32.70
C THR A 590 -9.37 -39.28 32.38
N SER A 591 -9.99 -40.42 32.69
CA SER A 591 -9.49 -41.73 32.26
C SER A 591 -9.42 -41.87 30.73
N GLY A 592 -10.25 -41.13 29.99
CA GLY A 592 -10.19 -41.05 28.53
C GLY A 592 -8.87 -40.44 28.05
N ASN A 593 -8.40 -39.38 28.71
CA ASN A 593 -7.12 -38.75 28.40
C ASN A 593 -5.94 -39.73 28.59
N ILE A 594 -5.96 -40.57 29.62
CA ILE A 594 -4.94 -41.63 29.79
C ILE A 594 -4.97 -42.60 28.61
N SER A 595 -6.14 -43.01 28.14
CA SER A 595 -6.24 -43.92 26.99
C SER A 595 -5.71 -43.28 25.71
N SER A 596 -6.00 -42.00 25.47
CA SER A 596 -5.48 -41.27 24.30
C SER A 596 -3.97 -41.05 24.41
N LEU A 597 -3.43 -40.74 25.59
CA LEU A 597 -1.98 -40.68 25.84
C LEU A 597 -1.29 -42.03 25.58
N SER A 598 -1.87 -43.13 26.06
CA SER A 598 -1.33 -44.48 25.80
C SER A 598 -1.21 -44.74 24.30
N LYS A 599 -2.27 -44.43 23.52
CA LYS A 599 -2.27 -44.58 22.07
C LYS A 599 -1.26 -43.66 21.40
N LEU A 600 -1.15 -42.41 21.84
CA LEU A 600 -0.20 -41.44 21.30
C LEU A 600 1.24 -41.93 21.45
N ILE A 601 1.63 -42.30 22.68
CA ILE A 601 2.98 -42.80 22.95
C ILE A 601 3.22 -44.12 22.18
N GLU A 602 2.26 -45.05 22.17
CA GLU A 602 2.35 -46.29 21.39
C GLU A 602 2.61 -46.04 19.89
N ARG A 603 1.88 -45.09 19.28
CA ARG A 603 2.06 -44.69 17.88
C ARG A 603 3.46 -44.14 17.62
N SER A 604 3.99 -43.31 18.52
CA SER A 604 5.35 -42.78 18.38
C SER A 604 6.43 -43.87 18.37
N PHE A 605 6.27 -44.94 19.14
CA PHE A 605 7.17 -46.11 19.11
C PHE A 605 7.01 -46.95 17.84
N GLY A 606 5.80 -47.05 17.28
CA GLY A 606 5.54 -47.79 16.05
C GLY A 606 6.12 -47.14 14.79
N MET A 607 6.15 -45.81 14.71
CA MET A 607 6.56 -45.07 13.51
C MET A 607 8.08 -45.01 13.29
N CYS A 608 8.89 -45.27 14.33
CA CYS A 608 10.35 -45.19 14.26
C CYS A 608 11.01 -46.36 13.47
N GLY A 609 10.22 -47.27 12.90
CA GLY A 609 10.67 -48.45 12.17
C GLY A 609 10.55 -48.40 10.64
N GLN A 610 9.83 -47.42 10.06
CA GLN A 610 9.44 -47.50 8.64
C GLN A 610 10.04 -46.44 7.69
N ASP A 611 10.39 -45.20 8.10
CA ASP A 611 10.67 -44.15 7.08
C ASP A 611 11.74 -43.07 7.41
N LEU A 612 12.75 -43.33 8.25
CA LEU A 612 13.77 -42.32 8.60
C LEU A 612 15.03 -42.37 7.68
N ILE A 613 14.92 -41.96 6.40
CA ILE A 613 16.08 -41.85 5.46
C ILE A 613 16.11 -40.49 4.70
N SER A 614 15.75 -39.37 5.34
CA SER A 614 15.92 -38.01 4.78
C SER A 614 16.51 -37.04 5.82
N ASP A 615 16.90 -35.83 5.43
CA ASP A 615 17.37 -34.82 6.42
C ASP A 615 16.25 -34.33 7.36
N ASP A 616 14.98 -34.34 6.92
CA ASP A 616 13.80 -34.10 7.78
C ASP A 616 13.66 -35.17 8.89
N ALA A 617 14.18 -36.38 8.64
CA ALA A 617 14.20 -37.45 9.61
C ALA A 617 15.09 -37.15 10.84
N LYS A 618 16.05 -36.22 10.76
CA LYS A 618 16.94 -35.91 11.90
C LYS A 618 16.22 -35.26 13.07
N ALA A 619 15.35 -34.28 12.79
CA ALA A 619 14.54 -33.63 13.83
C ALA A 619 13.62 -34.66 14.51
N GLU A 620 13.04 -35.56 13.73
CA GLU A 620 12.19 -36.64 14.24
C GLU A 620 12.99 -37.66 15.07
N VAL A 621 14.26 -37.92 14.71
CA VAL A 621 15.16 -38.76 15.52
C VAL A 621 15.48 -38.12 16.88
N ASP A 622 15.73 -36.82 16.93
CA ASP A 622 15.99 -36.11 18.19
C ASP A 622 14.77 -36.14 19.12
N LEU A 623 13.56 -35.90 18.56
CA LEU A 623 12.30 -36.05 19.28
C LEU A 623 12.11 -37.49 19.80
N PHE A 624 12.45 -38.51 19.01
CA PHE A 624 12.39 -39.89 19.45
C PHE A 624 13.34 -40.19 20.62
N GLN A 625 14.53 -39.61 20.60
CA GLN A 625 15.48 -39.74 21.71
C GLN A 625 14.93 -39.09 23.00
N ILE A 626 14.22 -37.97 22.88
CA ILE A 626 13.54 -37.33 24.01
C ILE A 626 12.46 -38.27 24.58
N ILE A 627 11.61 -38.86 23.73
CA ILE A 627 10.55 -39.79 24.15
C ILE A 627 11.13 -41.02 24.85
N THR A 628 12.13 -41.67 24.24
CA THR A 628 12.73 -42.90 24.79
C THR A 628 13.49 -42.66 26.09
N SER A 629 14.25 -41.57 26.18
CA SER A 629 14.97 -41.22 27.42
C SER A 629 14.00 -40.90 28.55
N ALA A 630 12.95 -40.11 28.28
CA ALA A 630 11.92 -39.79 29.27
C ALA A 630 11.11 -41.02 29.68
N TYR A 631 10.76 -41.92 28.75
CA TYR A 631 9.97 -43.12 29.07
C TYR A 631 10.60 -43.94 30.19
N SER A 632 11.93 -44.11 30.16
CA SER A 632 12.66 -44.85 31.19
C SER A 632 12.57 -44.22 32.59
N SER A 633 12.34 -42.91 32.70
CA SER A 633 12.26 -42.19 33.98
C SER A 633 10.85 -42.12 34.58
N TRP A 634 9.80 -42.33 33.79
CA TRP A 634 8.42 -42.23 34.27
C TRP A 634 7.57 -43.49 34.09
N ALA A 635 7.94 -44.48 33.27
CA ALA A 635 7.09 -45.64 32.96
C ALA A 635 6.54 -46.36 34.21
N ASP A 636 7.34 -46.51 35.26
CA ASP A 636 6.92 -47.15 36.51
C ASP A 636 5.83 -46.37 37.27
N ARG A 637 5.75 -45.04 37.08
CA ARG A 637 4.72 -44.18 37.67
C ARG A 637 3.40 -44.19 36.90
N PHE A 638 3.35 -44.82 35.71
CA PHE A 638 2.19 -44.86 34.81
C PHE A 638 1.90 -46.28 34.31
N PRO A 639 1.46 -47.20 35.19
CA PRO A 639 1.22 -48.61 34.85
C PRO A 639 0.26 -48.82 33.68
N ARG A 640 -0.79 -47.98 33.51
CA ARG A 640 -1.74 -48.13 32.40
C ARG A 640 -1.12 -47.81 31.04
N ILE A 641 -0.26 -46.79 30.99
CA ILE A 641 0.45 -46.40 29.76
C ILE A 641 1.50 -47.46 29.43
N ARG A 642 2.27 -47.90 30.43
CA ARG A 642 3.28 -48.97 30.28
C ARG A 642 2.65 -50.26 29.74
N GLN A 643 1.54 -50.71 30.33
CA GLN A 643 0.87 -51.93 29.91
C GLN A 643 0.41 -51.85 28.44
N ALA A 644 -0.14 -50.71 28.02
CA ALA A 644 -0.56 -50.51 26.63
C ALA A 644 0.62 -50.67 25.66
N ILE A 645 1.75 -50.01 25.93
CA ILE A 645 2.96 -50.05 25.09
C ILE A 645 3.61 -51.44 25.07
N GLU A 646 3.64 -52.15 26.21
CA GLU A 646 4.19 -53.51 26.28
C GLU A 646 3.29 -54.54 25.56
N SER A 647 1.97 -54.32 25.58
CA SER A 647 0.98 -55.20 24.94
C SER A 647 0.92 -55.08 23.41
N SER A 648 1.27 -53.92 22.86
CA SER A 648 1.26 -53.66 21.42
C SER A 648 2.48 -54.23 20.67
N GLY A 649 3.51 -54.67 21.40
CA GLY A 649 4.74 -55.21 20.81
C GLY A 649 5.69 -54.16 20.21
N SER A 650 5.29 -52.88 20.19
CA SER A 650 6.07 -51.75 19.65
C SER A 650 7.42 -51.54 20.35
N PHE A 651 7.56 -52.01 21.61
CA PHE A 651 8.79 -51.89 22.40
C PHE A 651 9.83 -53.00 22.14
N ARG A 652 9.49 -54.07 21.38
CA ARG A 652 10.39 -55.23 21.20
C ARG A 652 11.57 -55.01 20.25
N PHE A 653 11.64 -53.87 19.56
CA PHE A 653 12.79 -53.48 18.75
C PHE A 653 13.53 -52.32 19.42
N ARG A 654 14.44 -52.60 20.38
CA ARG A 654 15.61 -51.75 20.77
C ARG A 654 16.30 -52.10 22.10
N HIS A 655 16.21 -53.34 22.59
CA HIS A 655 17.32 -53.88 23.38
C HIS A 655 18.36 -54.46 22.42
N VAL A 656 19.17 -53.60 21.82
CA VAL A 656 20.50 -53.98 21.34
C VAL A 656 21.48 -53.07 22.06
N SER A 657 22.42 -53.75 22.70
CA SER A 657 23.51 -53.33 23.57
C SER A 657 24.25 -52.05 23.20
#